data_AF-A0A015MEM9-F1
#
_entry.id   AF-A0A015MEM9-F1
#
_cell.length_a   1.000
_cell.length_b   1.000
_cell.length_c   1.000
_cell.angle_alpha   90.00
_cell.angle_beta   90.00
_cell.angle_gamma   90.00
#
_symmetry.space_group_name_H-M   'P 1'
#
loop_
_entity.id
_entity.type
_entity.pdbx_description
1 polymer ?
#
loop_
_entity_poly.entity_id
_entity_poly.type
_entity_poly.pdbx_seq_one_letter_code
_entity_poly.pdbx_strand_id
1 'polypeptide(L)'
;MSMSYWAPSPFNSRPHDGVGLLLRHSLHKHVQKIDSWNGRLLKLDLFFHQTKISIISVYIPPYHSIHYKERNAIFAQLNLWLDKACSNNYHIVILGDFNADEISHSHLPQHHLKILRSLSSQYFTDHQSHISLISGSSPTFYHQNGASRLDYIWSSPGFPAPSLFSQVETCPKLNDNQFTDHRVLITAFDFSSCFATLAKARLKQKSEQRTIFLYKNLKEDTWDKFSNEVNSRLELYLTTHHPSISSLSVLSLDKLWHALKRSILGGAIDSLPFQHVSNTHHHKYPPELTMLIAINKFLDRLLFKLTTSRPSRPAQISQMINSLSTQLILLKSLLKDYTIPFYSTTPLPAFVKFLHSIEYYTALRDEHFSTSPDSFISSALSVEYRSIVLNRVLVVIDSKPTLLTDPSDIKQAAIKHFQSVVTPPLIQYSSIDEFSSRWQRAYTPLSDIDSSLYDSVLSPILEDEWKSTLNSMPNNKASGPFKISYEMLKHLTGGAFNLSLILANACLNQGDIPADWREALVYPIPKPHEFDAQLKNTRPITLLETVRKCVVKVVTTRLSKILADNQVLQGDNFAGLPGGFTDISIKMLDAIIHQRHISKAFDSIDLNMLRLALIRLHIPSLLIKFIINLFTRRNNKIITHHGDTSGYRVRIGIDQGEIISPLLWVIYLDPLLTTLNREACDPFILKSSALLDYFPIEYEQHNLPVSHITFMNDSTLIASSKRGIEDRLSITAEFYTLNNTQANSAKYILLSSEQFSQTIVFDLSPSPLISCPTLTLKALALFTSFRFLGVWFCLSASSRFVHNQTTSMVKDMVALLSPKKLLA
;
A
#
# COMPACT_ATOMS: atom_id res chain seq x y z
N MET A 1 -22.40 12.35 28.24
CA MET A 1 -22.28 13.57 29.06
C MET A 1 -20.95 14.27 28.78
N SER A 2 -20.96 15.60 28.84
CA SER A 2 -19.79 16.47 28.74
C SER A 2 -19.69 17.28 30.03
N MET A 3 -18.48 17.69 30.40
CA MET A 3 -18.22 18.53 31.57
C MET A 3 -17.93 19.95 31.08
N SER A 4 -18.57 20.94 31.70
CA SER A 4 -18.43 22.36 31.37
C SER A 4 -17.50 23.06 32.37
N TYR A 5 -16.56 23.82 31.85
CA TYR A 5 -15.71 24.73 32.62
C TYR A 5 -16.00 26.16 32.18
N TRP A 6 -16.09 27.09 33.13
CA TRP A 6 -16.47 28.48 32.86
C TRP A 6 -15.56 29.45 33.62
N ALA A 7 -15.11 30.51 32.95
CA ALA A 7 -14.53 31.68 33.57
C ALA A 7 -15.53 32.84 33.46
N PRO A 8 -16.28 33.17 34.52
CA PRO A 8 -17.22 34.29 34.50
C PRO A 8 -16.48 35.65 34.55
N SER A 9 -17.12 36.69 34.03
CA SER A 9 -16.68 38.08 34.24
C SER A 9 -16.72 38.45 35.74
N PRO A 10 -15.70 39.14 36.29
CA PRO A 10 -15.63 39.48 37.71
C PRO A 10 -16.53 40.67 38.13
N PHE A 11 -17.24 41.30 37.20
CA PHE A 11 -18.17 42.41 37.47
C PHE A 11 -19.60 42.04 37.06
N ASN A 12 -20.59 42.49 37.84
CA ASN A 12 -22.02 42.15 37.74
C ASN A 12 -22.76 42.60 36.45
N SER A 13 -22.03 42.97 35.39
CA SER A 13 -22.60 43.23 34.07
C SER A 13 -22.84 41.90 33.33
N ARG A 14 -24.07 41.39 33.42
CA ARG A 14 -24.66 40.24 32.71
C ARG A 14 -24.16 38.85 33.15
N PRO A 15 -25.06 37.92 33.55
CA PRO A 15 -24.69 36.56 34.00
C PRO A 15 -24.27 35.60 32.87
N HIS A 16 -24.10 36.11 31.65
CA HIS A 16 -23.74 35.33 30.46
C HIS A 16 -22.35 35.69 29.90
N ASP A 17 -21.67 36.67 30.50
CA ASP A 17 -20.36 37.14 30.07
C ASP A 17 -19.24 36.25 30.65
N GLY A 18 -18.45 35.64 29.77
CA GLY A 18 -17.33 34.78 30.15
C GLY A 18 -16.82 33.93 28.98
N VAL A 19 -15.81 33.11 29.25
CA VAL A 19 -15.32 32.07 28.32
C VAL A 19 -15.53 30.68 28.89
N GLY A 20 -15.95 29.76 28.03
CA GLY A 20 -16.31 28.39 28.40
C GLY A 20 -15.59 27.34 27.57
N LEU A 21 -15.27 26.21 28.21
CA LEU A 21 -14.75 25.02 27.54
C LEU A 21 -15.60 23.81 27.91
N LEU A 22 -16.19 23.18 26.90
CA LEU A 22 -16.93 21.93 27.02
C LEU A 22 -16.01 20.76 26.65
N LEU A 23 -15.79 19.86 27.61
CA LEU A 23 -14.89 18.73 27.46
C LEU A 23 -15.67 17.41 27.59
N ARG A 24 -15.52 16.50 26.62
CA ARG A 24 -16.15 15.17 26.67
C ARG A 24 -15.68 14.44 27.94
N HIS A 25 -16.59 13.78 28.67
CA HIS A 25 -16.30 13.16 29.98
C HIS A 25 -15.07 12.21 29.96
N SER A 26 -14.80 11.54 28.84
CA SER A 26 -13.61 10.70 28.64
C SER A 26 -12.27 11.43 28.82
N LEU A 27 -12.24 12.74 28.59
CA LEU A 27 -11.06 13.61 28.71
C LEU A 27 -11.00 14.34 30.06
N HIS A 28 -12.13 14.49 30.77
CA HIS A 28 -12.19 15.13 32.10
C HIS A 28 -11.15 14.57 33.08
N LYS A 29 -10.98 13.24 33.10
CA LYS A 29 -10.01 12.53 33.96
C LYS A 29 -8.54 12.94 33.74
N HIS A 30 -8.23 13.62 32.64
CA HIS A 30 -6.89 14.12 32.33
C HIS A 30 -6.66 15.55 32.78
N VAL A 31 -7.72 16.33 33.06
CA VAL A 31 -7.61 17.69 33.60
C VAL A 31 -6.98 17.63 34.98
N GLN A 32 -5.87 18.35 35.17
CA GLN A 32 -5.15 18.45 36.45
C GLN A 32 -5.21 19.86 37.04
N LYS A 33 -5.27 20.88 36.19
CA LYS A 33 -5.32 22.27 36.63
C LYS A 33 -6.23 23.09 35.73
N ILE A 34 -6.93 24.03 36.33
CA ILE A 34 -7.78 25.01 35.66
C ILE A 34 -7.31 26.38 36.16
N ASP A 35 -7.03 27.28 35.23
CA ASP A 35 -6.66 28.68 35.51
C ASP A 35 -7.60 29.59 34.72
N SER A 36 -8.28 30.50 35.40
CA SER A 36 -9.17 31.50 34.79
C SER A 36 -8.64 32.91 35.05
N TRP A 37 -8.85 33.83 34.11
CA TRP A 37 -8.48 35.24 34.28
C TRP A 37 -9.55 36.18 33.73
N ASN A 38 -10.16 36.95 34.63
CA ASN A 38 -11.12 38.05 34.40
C ASN A 38 -12.24 37.77 33.37
N GLY A 39 -12.70 36.51 33.23
CA GLY A 39 -13.70 36.13 32.24
C GLY A 39 -13.27 36.23 30.77
N ARG A 40 -11.99 36.51 30.49
CA ARG A 40 -11.42 36.66 29.14
C ARG A 40 -10.53 35.49 28.71
N LEU A 41 -9.94 34.80 29.69
CA LEU A 41 -9.06 33.66 29.47
C LEU A 41 -9.45 32.49 30.38
N LEU A 42 -9.50 31.27 29.82
CA LEU A 42 -9.67 30.03 30.57
C LEU A 42 -8.68 28.98 30.03
N LYS A 43 -7.78 28.50 30.90
CA LYS A 43 -6.81 27.45 30.58
C LYS A 43 -7.13 26.17 31.35
N LEU A 44 -7.18 25.05 30.63
CA LEU A 44 -7.15 23.71 31.21
C LEU A 44 -5.83 23.03 30.88
N ASP A 45 -5.15 22.53 31.90
CA ASP A 45 -3.96 21.71 31.77
C ASP A 45 -4.32 20.23 31.86
N LEU A 46 -4.18 19.50 30.75
CA LEU A 46 -4.45 18.07 30.62
C LEU A 46 -3.15 17.27 30.65
N PHE A 47 -3.06 16.28 31.53
CA PHE A 47 -1.90 15.39 31.64
C PHE A 47 -2.24 14.02 31.04
N PHE A 48 -1.53 13.67 29.97
CA PHE A 48 -1.48 12.33 29.39
C PHE A 48 -0.16 11.66 29.78
N HIS A 49 -0.05 10.34 29.56
CA HIS A 49 1.02 9.50 30.14
C HIS A 49 2.45 10.03 29.88
N GLN A 50 2.70 10.69 28.75
CA GLN A 50 4.01 11.28 28.41
C GLN A 50 3.91 12.70 27.82
N THR A 51 2.72 13.31 27.87
CA THR A 51 2.42 14.55 27.14
C THR A 51 1.54 15.45 28.01
N LYS A 52 1.93 16.71 28.14
CA LYS A 52 1.13 17.74 28.82
C LYS A 52 0.59 18.71 27.80
N ILE A 53 -0.71 18.99 27.85
CA ILE A 53 -1.40 19.83 26.88
C ILE A 53 -2.20 20.89 27.62
N SER A 54 -1.98 22.16 27.32
CA SER A 54 -2.80 23.27 27.79
C SER A 54 -3.77 23.68 26.69
N ILE A 55 -5.07 23.63 26.97
CA ILE A 55 -6.11 24.21 26.10
C ILE A 55 -6.49 25.56 26.70
N ILE A 56 -6.31 26.63 25.93
CA ILE A 56 -6.59 28.00 26.33
C ILE A 56 -7.74 28.54 25.48
N SER A 57 -8.89 28.80 26.10
CA SER A 57 -9.97 29.59 25.50
C SER A 57 -9.72 31.07 25.72
N VAL A 58 -9.95 31.87 24.68
CA VAL A 58 -9.73 33.32 24.66
C VAL A 58 -10.98 34.02 24.15
N TYR A 59 -11.35 35.13 24.79
CA TYR A 59 -12.23 36.16 24.24
C TYR A 59 -11.54 37.51 24.34
N ILE A 60 -11.27 38.12 23.19
CA ILE A 60 -10.60 39.43 23.10
C ILE A 60 -11.65 40.49 22.80
N PRO A 61 -11.76 41.58 23.59
CA PRO A 61 -12.70 42.66 23.28
C PRO A 61 -12.45 43.32 21.90
N PRO A 62 -13.50 43.63 21.12
CA PRO A 62 -13.37 44.29 19.81
C PRO A 62 -12.85 45.73 19.93
N TYR A 63 -12.33 46.27 18.82
CA TYR A 63 -11.60 47.55 18.80
C TYR A 63 -12.39 48.73 19.37
N HIS A 64 -13.69 48.78 19.09
CA HIS A 64 -14.59 49.87 19.52
C HIS A 64 -15.29 49.59 20.86
N SER A 65 -14.92 48.54 21.59
CA SER A 65 -15.50 48.22 22.90
C SER A 65 -14.98 49.14 24.01
N ILE A 66 -15.83 49.44 25.00
CA ILE A 66 -15.40 50.07 26.27
C ILE A 66 -14.30 49.26 26.98
N HIS A 67 -14.27 47.94 26.75
CA HIS A 67 -13.28 47.01 27.29
C HIS A 67 -11.96 46.94 26.50
N TYR A 68 -11.79 47.73 25.44
CA TYR A 68 -10.60 47.68 24.58
C TYR A 68 -9.27 47.81 25.35
N LYS A 69 -9.26 48.62 26.41
CA LYS A 69 -8.10 48.84 27.28
C LYS A 69 -7.61 47.56 27.98
N GLU A 70 -8.47 46.54 28.13
CA GLU A 70 -8.12 45.24 28.72
C GLU A 70 -7.18 44.42 27.83
N ARG A 71 -7.15 44.65 26.50
CA ARG A 71 -6.38 43.82 25.55
C ARG A 71 -4.88 43.72 25.87
N ASN A 72 -4.27 44.79 26.38
CA ASN A 72 -2.87 44.76 26.79
C ASN A 72 -2.63 43.85 28.02
N ALA A 73 -3.57 43.84 28.97
CA ALA A 73 -3.50 42.97 30.14
C ALA A 73 -3.80 41.50 29.79
N ILE A 74 -4.77 41.25 28.91
CA ILE A 74 -5.04 39.92 28.32
C ILE A 74 -3.78 39.38 27.63
N PHE A 75 -3.12 40.21 26.81
CA PHE A 75 -1.90 39.82 26.09
C PHE A 75 -0.72 39.53 27.05
N ALA A 76 -0.51 40.37 28.07
CA ALA A 76 0.51 40.13 29.08
C ALA A 76 0.27 38.82 29.85
N GLN A 77 -0.99 38.53 30.23
CA GLN A 77 -1.36 37.31 30.93
C GLN A 77 -1.23 36.06 30.05
N LEU A 78 -1.61 36.15 28.77
CA LEU A 78 -1.48 35.06 27.80
C LEU A 78 0.00 34.72 27.58
N ASN A 79 0.86 35.72 27.37
CA ASN A 79 2.30 35.49 27.24
C ASN A 79 2.90 34.85 28.50
N LEU A 80 2.51 35.29 29.69
CA LEU A 80 2.95 34.65 30.94
C LEU A 80 2.53 33.17 31.04
N TRP A 81 1.37 32.80 30.50
CA TRP A 81 0.98 31.38 30.37
C TRP A 81 1.77 30.65 29.28
N LEU A 82 2.04 31.27 28.13
CA LEU A 82 2.87 30.71 27.05
C LEU A 82 4.31 30.43 27.50
N ASP A 83 4.96 31.40 28.13
CA ASP A 83 6.33 31.28 28.65
C ASP A 83 6.43 30.18 29.71
N LYS A 84 5.44 30.11 30.61
CA LYS A 84 5.37 29.07 31.64
C LYS A 84 5.09 27.69 31.05
N ALA A 85 4.26 27.60 30.01
CA ALA A 85 4.00 26.36 29.29
C ALA A 85 5.26 25.87 28.54
N CYS A 86 5.95 26.75 27.82
CA CYS A 86 7.23 26.48 27.14
C CYS A 86 8.32 26.02 28.12
N SER A 87 8.45 26.69 29.26
CA SER A 87 9.42 26.35 30.32
C SER A 87 9.16 24.97 30.94
N ASN A 88 7.90 24.52 30.98
CA ASN A 88 7.49 23.25 31.59
C ASN A 88 7.17 22.13 30.58
N ASN A 89 7.54 22.29 29.30
CA ASN A 89 7.25 21.37 28.19
C ASN A 89 5.75 21.00 28.04
N TYR A 90 4.88 22.01 28.05
CA TYR A 90 3.49 21.84 27.63
C TYR A 90 3.35 22.16 26.14
N HIS A 91 2.55 21.35 25.44
CA HIS A 91 2.02 21.72 24.13
C HIS A 91 0.72 22.51 24.32
N ILE A 92 0.42 23.44 23.41
CA ILE A 92 -0.62 24.45 23.64
C ILE A 92 -1.58 24.46 22.46
N VAL A 93 -2.88 24.48 22.74
CA VAL A 93 -3.93 24.87 21.79
C VAL A 93 -4.57 26.14 22.32
N ILE A 94 -4.64 27.18 21.49
CA ILE A 94 -5.36 28.42 21.80
C ILE A 94 -6.54 28.50 20.85
N LEU A 95 -7.74 28.74 21.38
CA LEU A 95 -8.96 28.82 20.58
C LEU A 95 -9.95 29.87 21.10
N GLY A 96 -10.83 30.34 20.24
CA GLY A 96 -11.90 31.27 20.58
C GLY A 96 -11.88 32.52 19.70
N ASP A 97 -12.54 33.57 20.19
CA ASP A 97 -12.77 34.81 19.47
C ASP A 97 -11.66 35.85 19.76
N PHE A 98 -10.92 36.20 18.71
CA PHE A 98 -9.81 37.16 18.76
C PHE A 98 -10.24 38.60 18.40
N ASN A 99 -11.47 38.80 17.89
CA ASN A 99 -12.00 40.05 17.35
C ASN A 99 -10.99 40.80 16.45
N ALA A 100 -10.20 40.05 15.66
CA ALA A 100 -9.11 40.56 14.85
C ALA A 100 -9.01 39.73 13.56
N ASP A 101 -8.90 40.39 12.42
CA ASP A 101 -8.84 39.78 11.08
C ASP A 101 -7.85 40.60 10.25
N GLU A 102 -6.85 39.96 9.64
CA GLU A 102 -5.83 40.68 8.88
C GLU A 102 -6.38 41.32 7.60
N ILE A 103 -7.49 40.81 7.06
CA ILE A 103 -8.11 41.31 5.83
C ILE A 103 -9.14 42.39 6.15
N SER A 104 -10.21 42.04 6.90
CA SER A 104 -11.32 42.99 7.14
C SER A 104 -10.93 44.15 8.06
N HIS A 105 -9.97 43.94 8.98
CA HIS A 105 -9.44 44.99 9.86
C HIS A 105 -8.10 45.59 9.40
N SER A 106 -7.75 45.44 8.11
CA SER A 106 -6.57 46.06 7.50
C SER A 106 -6.50 47.59 7.64
N HIS A 107 -7.66 48.24 7.80
CA HIS A 107 -7.80 49.68 8.06
C HIS A 107 -7.57 50.09 9.53
N LEU A 108 -7.55 49.14 10.48
CA LEU A 108 -7.32 49.42 11.89
C LEU A 108 -5.81 49.52 12.22
N PRO A 109 -5.41 50.27 13.26
CA PRO A 109 -4.01 50.43 13.61
C PRO A 109 -3.29 49.10 13.86
N GLN A 110 -2.01 48.99 13.47
CA GLN A 110 -1.26 47.73 13.53
C GLN A 110 -1.24 47.03 14.89
N HIS A 111 -1.37 47.78 16.00
CA HIS A 111 -1.44 47.22 17.34
C HIS A 111 -2.71 46.38 17.59
N HIS A 112 -3.75 46.53 16.74
CA HIS A 112 -4.96 45.70 16.77
C HIS A 112 -4.70 44.23 16.45
N LEU A 113 -3.75 43.97 15.53
CA LEU A 113 -3.34 42.63 15.08
C LEU A 113 -2.17 42.05 15.90
N LYS A 114 -1.74 42.73 16.97
CA LYS A 114 -0.53 42.40 17.75
C LYS A 114 -0.50 40.94 18.24
N ILE A 115 -1.64 40.38 18.63
CA ILE A 115 -1.73 39.00 19.11
C ILE A 115 -1.56 37.96 17.98
N LEU A 116 -2.23 38.14 16.83
CA LEU A 116 -2.10 37.24 15.68
C LEU A 116 -0.65 37.23 15.17
N ARG A 117 -0.06 38.42 15.02
CA ARG A 117 1.35 38.59 14.67
C ARG A 117 2.31 37.94 15.69
N SER A 118 1.99 38.02 16.98
CA SER A 118 2.81 37.43 18.04
C SER A 118 2.73 35.90 18.11
N LEU A 119 1.58 35.31 17.77
CA LEU A 119 1.44 33.85 17.63
C LEU A 119 2.16 33.35 16.37
N SER A 120 2.00 34.08 15.25
CA SER A 120 2.71 33.82 13.99
C SER A 120 4.23 33.91 14.15
N SER A 121 4.75 34.95 14.82
CA SER A 121 6.19 35.10 15.10
C SER A 121 6.75 34.05 16.08
N GLN A 122 5.88 33.40 16.86
CA GLN A 122 6.21 32.24 17.70
C GLN A 122 6.01 30.90 16.96
N TYR A 123 5.79 30.94 15.64
CA TYR A 123 5.56 29.79 14.76
C TYR A 123 4.36 28.91 15.14
N PHE A 124 3.35 29.46 15.83
CA PHE A 124 2.11 28.71 16.05
C PHE A 124 1.43 28.42 14.70
N THR A 125 0.89 27.21 14.58
CA THR A 125 0.14 26.80 13.39
C THR A 125 -1.30 27.28 13.51
N ASP A 126 -1.71 28.15 12.60
CA ASP A 126 -3.11 28.48 12.35
C ASP A 126 -3.76 27.33 11.56
N HIS A 127 -4.84 26.75 12.09
CA HIS A 127 -5.48 25.57 11.49
C HIS A 127 -6.47 25.87 10.36
N GLN A 128 -6.68 27.14 9.99
CA GLN A 128 -7.63 27.55 8.93
C GLN A 128 -6.97 28.41 7.83
N SER A 129 -5.70 28.82 7.99
CA SER A 129 -5.03 29.75 7.05
C SER A 129 -4.78 29.19 5.64
N HIS A 130 -4.69 27.86 5.45
CA HIS A 130 -4.28 27.27 4.17
C HIS A 130 -5.07 26.00 3.79
N ILE A 131 -6.14 26.17 3.01
CA ILE A 131 -6.83 25.06 2.31
C ILE A 131 -6.95 25.30 0.79
N SER A 132 -6.79 26.54 0.29
CA SER A 132 -6.88 26.84 -1.15
C SER A 132 -6.09 28.09 -1.55
N LEU A 133 -5.23 27.98 -2.57
CA LEU A 133 -4.60 29.12 -3.26
C LEU A 133 -5.56 29.91 -4.18
N ILE A 134 -6.83 29.47 -4.28
CA ILE A 134 -7.82 29.96 -5.26
C ILE A 134 -9.04 30.61 -4.56
N SER A 135 -9.25 30.34 -3.27
CA SER A 135 -10.28 30.97 -2.43
C SER A 135 -9.71 31.28 -1.05
N GLY A 136 -9.95 32.48 -0.53
CA GLY A 136 -9.43 32.92 0.76
C GLY A 136 -10.04 32.18 1.96
N SER A 137 -9.55 32.47 3.16
CA SER A 137 -10.06 31.87 4.41
C SER A 137 -11.55 32.16 4.61
N SER A 138 -12.34 31.12 4.91
CA SER A 138 -13.78 31.26 5.14
C SER A 138 -14.08 32.15 6.36
N PRO A 139 -14.97 33.14 6.26
CA PRO A 139 -15.35 33.97 7.40
C PRO A 139 -16.04 33.15 8.50
N THR A 140 -15.75 33.50 9.75
CA THR A 140 -16.38 32.89 10.94
C THR A 140 -17.47 33.80 11.55
N PHE A 141 -17.51 35.09 11.18
CA PHE A 141 -18.53 36.06 11.59
C PHE A 141 -19.15 36.74 10.37
N TYR A 142 -20.47 36.92 10.37
CA TYR A 142 -21.21 37.58 9.29
C TYR A 142 -22.10 38.71 9.84
N HIS A 143 -22.04 39.88 9.22
CA HIS A 143 -22.88 41.04 9.51
C HIS A 143 -23.54 41.56 8.23
N GLN A 144 -24.51 42.48 8.35
CA GLN A 144 -25.42 42.84 7.25
C GLN A 144 -24.74 43.23 5.93
N ASN A 145 -23.55 43.85 5.99
CA ASN A 145 -22.81 44.35 4.83
C ASN A 145 -21.40 43.73 4.67
N GLY A 146 -21.09 42.63 5.34
CA GLY A 146 -19.73 42.07 5.30
C GLY A 146 -19.53 40.81 6.14
N ALA A 147 -18.32 40.26 6.07
CA ALA A 147 -17.94 39.06 6.80
C ALA A 147 -16.47 39.16 7.24
N SER A 148 -16.17 38.62 8.42
CA SER A 148 -14.84 38.67 9.05
C SER A 148 -14.46 37.31 9.62
N ARG A 149 -13.17 37.08 9.74
CA ARG A 149 -12.60 35.92 10.44
C ARG A 149 -12.21 36.34 11.86
N LEU A 150 -13.07 36.10 12.84
CA LEU A 150 -12.86 36.52 14.24
C LEU A 150 -12.44 35.35 15.14
N ASP A 151 -13.01 34.16 14.90
CA ASP A 151 -12.63 32.92 15.57
C ASP A 151 -11.38 32.25 14.96
N TYR A 152 -10.47 31.78 15.81
CA TYR A 152 -9.26 31.06 15.42
C TYR A 152 -9.03 29.82 16.29
N ILE A 153 -8.32 28.84 15.73
CA ILE A 153 -7.69 27.72 16.46
C ILE A 153 -6.21 27.69 16.07
N TRP A 154 -5.34 27.88 17.06
CA TRP A 154 -3.88 27.86 16.92
C TRP A 154 -3.28 26.72 17.75
N SER A 155 -2.22 26.07 17.26
CA SER A 155 -1.41 25.13 18.07
C SER A 155 0.06 25.52 18.13
N SER A 156 0.71 25.27 19.27
CA SER A 156 2.14 25.48 19.45
C SER A 156 3.00 24.69 18.44
N PRO A 157 4.20 25.18 18.06
CA PRO A 157 5.14 24.42 17.24
C PRO A 157 5.38 23.00 17.75
N GLY A 158 5.40 22.01 16.85
CA GLY A 158 5.61 20.61 17.22
C GLY A 158 4.50 20.02 18.09
N PHE A 159 3.24 20.47 17.92
CA PHE A 159 2.08 19.86 18.56
C PHE A 159 2.01 18.35 18.22
N PRO A 160 1.78 17.46 19.21
CA PRO A 160 2.07 16.03 19.06
C PRO A 160 1.01 15.25 18.28
N ALA A 161 -0.14 15.88 18.00
CA ALA A 161 -1.24 15.33 17.22
C ALA A 161 -1.37 16.14 15.91
N PRO A 162 -1.13 15.57 14.72
CA PRO A 162 -1.30 16.32 13.48
C PRO A 162 -2.77 16.70 13.28
N SER A 163 -3.00 17.90 12.77
CA SER A 163 -4.33 18.34 12.33
C SER A 163 -4.71 17.58 11.06
N LEU A 164 -5.91 17.00 11.06
CA LEU A 164 -6.43 16.20 9.95
C LEU A 164 -7.21 17.07 8.96
N PHE A 165 -8.05 17.97 9.47
CA PHE A 165 -8.79 18.96 8.69
C PHE A 165 -9.34 20.04 9.62
N SER A 166 -9.67 21.19 9.02
CA SER A 166 -10.53 22.21 9.63
C SER A 166 -11.63 22.62 8.67
N GLN A 167 -12.80 22.95 9.20
CA GLN A 167 -13.94 23.45 8.43
C GLN A 167 -14.75 24.47 9.24
N VAL A 168 -15.48 25.34 8.53
CA VAL A 168 -16.37 26.35 9.13
C VAL A 168 -17.81 25.98 8.81
N GLU A 169 -18.57 25.61 9.84
CA GLU A 169 -19.95 25.11 9.73
C GLU A 169 -20.98 26.13 10.24
N THR A 170 -22.12 26.23 9.57
CA THR A 170 -23.24 27.05 10.07
C THR A 170 -23.91 26.40 11.27
N CYS A 171 -24.15 27.16 12.33
CA CYS A 171 -25.01 26.70 13.43
C CYS A 171 -26.43 26.37 12.93
N PRO A 172 -27.06 25.29 13.42
CA PRO A 172 -28.46 25.03 13.13
C PRO A 172 -29.35 26.16 13.67
N LYS A 173 -30.45 26.44 12.96
CA LYS A 173 -31.50 27.32 13.48
C LYS A 173 -32.12 26.72 14.73
N LEU A 174 -32.49 27.57 15.69
CA LEU A 174 -33.10 27.15 16.95
C LEU A 174 -34.43 27.89 17.08
N ASN A 175 -35.54 27.14 17.02
CA ASN A 175 -36.91 27.66 16.91
C ASN A 175 -37.05 28.66 15.74
N ASP A 176 -36.65 28.23 14.53
CA ASP A 176 -36.61 28.97 13.26
C ASP A 176 -35.77 30.25 13.19
N ASN A 177 -35.29 30.75 14.33
CA ASN A 177 -34.39 31.88 14.43
C ASN A 177 -32.91 31.47 14.24
N GLN A 178 -32.10 32.43 13.78
CA GLN A 178 -30.66 32.26 13.70
C GLN A 178 -30.06 32.22 15.12
N PHE A 179 -29.45 31.10 15.49
CA PHE A 179 -28.92 30.85 16.84
C PHE A 179 -27.72 31.76 17.19
N THR A 180 -26.89 32.09 16.20
CA THR A 180 -25.77 33.03 16.32
C THR A 180 -25.37 33.56 14.94
N ASP A 181 -24.81 34.76 14.94
CA ASP A 181 -24.08 35.46 13.88
C ASP A 181 -22.69 34.86 13.56
N HIS A 182 -22.16 34.00 14.44
CA HIS A 182 -20.95 33.22 14.19
C HIS A 182 -21.22 31.87 13.51
N ARG A 183 -20.20 31.35 12.83
CA ARG A 183 -20.09 29.97 12.34
C ARG A 183 -19.07 29.20 13.17
N VAL A 184 -19.32 27.91 13.39
CA VAL A 184 -18.45 27.06 14.20
C VAL A 184 -17.19 26.69 13.41
N LEU A 185 -16.03 27.13 13.88
CA LEU A 185 -14.74 26.61 13.42
C LEU A 185 -14.47 25.26 14.10
N ILE A 186 -14.42 24.19 13.31
CA ILE A 186 -14.15 22.82 13.76
C ILE A 186 -12.79 22.39 13.24
N THR A 187 -11.87 22.00 14.12
CA THR A 187 -10.58 21.38 13.77
C THR A 187 -10.50 19.97 14.37
N ALA A 188 -10.14 18.99 13.55
CA ALA A 188 -9.95 17.60 13.98
C ALA A 188 -8.44 17.27 14.08
N PHE A 189 -8.01 16.74 15.23
CA PHE A 189 -6.62 16.34 15.47
C PHE A 189 -6.49 14.82 15.64
N ASP A 190 -5.47 14.20 15.03
CA ASP A 190 -5.14 12.80 15.32
C ASP A 190 -4.31 12.66 16.60
N PHE A 191 -5.01 12.53 17.72
CA PHE A 191 -4.38 12.20 19.00
C PHE A 191 -3.95 10.72 19.13
N SER A 192 -3.91 9.92 18.06
CA SER A 192 -3.44 8.54 18.12
C SER A 192 -2.06 8.44 18.77
N SER A 193 -1.12 9.30 18.41
CA SER A 193 0.21 9.44 19.02
C SER A 193 0.18 9.67 20.55
N CYS A 194 -0.81 10.41 21.03
CA CYS A 194 -0.95 10.85 22.43
C CYS A 194 -1.73 9.84 23.29
N PHE A 195 -2.65 9.10 22.68
CA PHE A 195 -3.45 8.04 23.32
C PHE A 195 -2.88 6.63 23.12
N ALA A 196 -1.91 6.42 22.22
CA ALA A 196 -1.30 5.11 21.89
C ALA A 196 -0.38 4.52 22.98
N THR A 197 -0.69 4.79 24.25
CA THR A 197 -0.25 3.95 25.36
C THR A 197 -1.42 3.58 26.28
N LEU A 198 -2.45 2.96 25.71
CA LEU A 198 -2.84 1.66 26.28
C LEU A 198 -1.57 0.83 26.36
N ALA A 199 -1.05 0.63 27.57
CA ALA A 199 0.24 -0.03 27.79
C ALA A 199 0.32 -1.32 26.97
N LYS A 200 1.48 -1.61 26.36
CA LYS A 200 1.70 -2.90 25.66
C LYS A 200 1.33 -4.11 26.54
N ALA A 201 1.42 -3.99 27.87
CA ALA A 201 0.90 -4.93 28.84
C ALA A 201 -0.63 -5.14 28.76
N ARG A 202 -1.43 -4.08 28.67
CA ARG A 202 -2.90 -4.16 28.57
C ARG A 202 -3.40 -4.65 27.21
N LEU A 203 -2.64 -4.40 26.14
CA LEU A 203 -2.89 -5.03 24.83
C LEU A 203 -2.46 -6.50 24.82
N LYS A 204 -1.35 -6.87 25.48
CA LYS A 204 -0.99 -8.27 25.74
C LYS A 204 -2.06 -9.01 26.57
N GLN A 205 -2.69 -8.35 27.54
CA GLN A 205 -3.77 -8.90 28.37
C GLN A 205 -5.08 -9.19 27.61
N LYS A 206 -5.23 -8.75 26.34
CA LYS A 206 -6.34 -9.17 25.47
C LYS A 206 -6.07 -10.48 24.72
N SER A 207 -4.88 -11.07 24.88
CA SER A 207 -4.61 -12.51 24.77
C SER A 207 -4.90 -13.25 23.45
N GLU A 208 -5.03 -12.57 22.31
CA GLU A 208 -4.84 -13.24 21.01
C GLU A 208 -3.34 -13.40 20.72
N GLN A 209 -2.85 -14.63 20.90
CA GLN A 209 -1.48 -15.04 20.60
C GLN A 209 -1.47 -16.01 19.41
N ARG A 210 -0.46 -15.90 18.55
CA ARG A 210 -0.20 -16.85 17.45
C ARG A 210 1.12 -17.59 17.69
N THR A 211 1.13 -18.87 17.37
CA THR A 211 2.35 -19.68 17.37
C THR A 211 3.20 -19.37 16.14
N ILE A 212 4.50 -19.17 16.32
CA ILE A 212 5.49 -19.09 15.25
C ILE A 212 6.60 -20.09 15.54
N PHE A 213 6.80 -21.05 14.62
CA PHE A 213 7.94 -21.96 14.63
C PHE A 213 9.24 -21.23 14.27
N LEU A 214 10.35 -21.64 14.86
CA LEU A 214 11.64 -20.97 14.78
C LEU A 214 12.67 -21.85 14.04
N TYR A 215 12.87 -21.55 12.75
CA TYR A 215 13.78 -22.34 11.90
C TYR A 215 15.23 -21.84 11.88
N LYS A 216 15.52 -20.69 12.50
CA LYS A 216 16.88 -20.12 12.52
C LYS A 216 17.81 -20.98 13.37
N ASN A 217 18.93 -21.40 12.78
CA ASN A 217 19.99 -22.16 13.41
C ASN A 217 19.54 -23.52 13.99
N LEU A 218 18.53 -24.15 13.38
CA LEU A 218 18.22 -25.55 13.65
C LEU A 218 19.37 -26.45 13.17
N LYS A 219 19.62 -27.53 13.92
CA LYS A 219 20.52 -28.62 13.53
C LYS A 219 19.75 -29.71 12.80
N GLU A 220 20.42 -30.47 11.95
CA GLU A 220 19.82 -31.63 11.27
C GLU A 220 19.21 -32.63 12.25
N ASP A 221 19.85 -32.90 13.41
CA ASP A 221 19.29 -33.75 14.48
C ASP A 221 17.86 -33.37 14.91
N THR A 222 17.48 -32.08 14.81
CA THR A 222 16.14 -31.60 15.15
C THR A 222 15.15 -31.85 14.00
N TRP A 223 15.61 -31.79 12.75
CA TRP A 223 14.81 -32.16 11.58
C TRP A 223 14.63 -33.66 11.44
N ASP A 224 15.62 -34.47 11.82
CA ASP A 224 15.49 -35.93 11.91
C ASP A 224 14.44 -36.30 12.97
N LYS A 225 14.49 -35.70 14.16
CA LYS A 225 13.45 -35.86 15.19
C LYS A 225 12.06 -35.46 14.69
N PHE A 226 11.97 -34.34 13.98
CA PHE A 226 10.72 -33.93 13.33
C PHE A 226 10.19 -34.99 12.36
N SER A 227 11.00 -35.44 11.40
CA SER A 227 10.52 -36.39 10.40
C SER A 227 10.16 -37.74 11.02
N ASN A 228 10.94 -38.22 11.99
CA ASN A 228 10.64 -39.46 12.71
C ASN A 228 9.31 -39.38 13.47
N GLU A 229 9.03 -38.27 14.15
CA GLU A 229 7.77 -38.05 14.86
C GLU A 229 6.58 -37.92 13.89
N VAL A 230 6.74 -37.21 12.77
CA VAL A 230 5.70 -37.11 11.72
C VAL A 230 5.38 -38.49 11.13
N ASN A 231 6.40 -39.32 10.84
CA ASN A 231 6.19 -40.67 10.32
C ASN A 231 5.50 -41.58 11.35
N SER A 232 5.95 -41.56 12.60
CA SER A 232 5.37 -42.36 13.69
C SER A 232 3.89 -42.01 13.92
N ARG A 233 3.54 -40.72 13.87
CA ARG A 233 2.14 -40.25 13.94
C ARG A 233 1.30 -40.68 12.76
N LEU A 234 1.88 -40.70 11.56
CA LEU A 234 1.18 -41.13 10.37
C LEU A 234 0.87 -42.63 10.42
N GLU A 235 1.85 -43.45 10.81
CA GLU A 235 1.68 -44.90 10.97
C GLU A 235 0.59 -45.21 12.02
N LEU A 236 0.64 -44.54 13.19
CA LEU A 236 -0.40 -44.66 14.22
C LEU A 236 -1.78 -44.22 13.72
N TYR A 237 -1.86 -43.14 12.94
CA TYR A 237 -3.13 -42.67 12.37
C TYR A 237 -3.72 -43.69 11.40
N LEU A 238 -2.91 -44.20 10.47
CA LEU A 238 -3.31 -45.17 9.45
C LEU A 238 -3.73 -46.50 10.06
N THR A 239 -2.93 -47.06 10.97
CA THR A 239 -3.27 -48.31 11.68
C THR A 239 -4.56 -48.19 12.50
N THR A 240 -4.80 -47.05 13.15
CA THR A 240 -6.00 -46.84 13.99
C THR A 240 -7.27 -46.61 13.16
N HIS A 241 -7.22 -45.78 12.12
CA HIS A 241 -8.41 -45.34 11.38
C HIS A 241 -8.66 -46.14 10.09
N HIS A 242 -7.63 -46.78 9.55
CA HIS A 242 -7.61 -47.45 8.25
C HIS A 242 -6.90 -48.82 8.30
N PRO A 243 -7.18 -49.70 9.29
CA PRO A 243 -6.44 -50.96 9.53
C PRO A 243 -6.48 -51.97 8.37
N SER A 244 -7.45 -51.84 7.46
CA SER A 244 -7.71 -52.79 6.37
C SER A 244 -7.59 -52.16 4.97
N ILE A 245 -6.89 -51.04 4.82
CA ILE A 245 -6.63 -50.42 3.52
C ILE A 245 -5.42 -51.08 2.82
N SER A 246 -5.66 -51.63 1.63
CA SER A 246 -4.62 -52.22 0.77
C SER A 246 -3.78 -51.21 -0.01
N SER A 247 -4.30 -49.99 -0.25
CA SER A 247 -3.55 -48.89 -0.86
C SER A 247 -4.10 -47.53 -0.43
N LEU A 248 -3.21 -46.60 -0.09
CA LEU A 248 -3.54 -45.21 0.22
C LEU A 248 -4.27 -44.51 -0.93
N SER A 249 -4.11 -44.96 -2.19
CA SER A 249 -4.79 -44.39 -3.36
C SER A 249 -6.33 -44.53 -3.35
N VAL A 250 -6.89 -45.36 -2.46
CA VAL A 250 -8.35 -45.54 -2.29
C VAL A 250 -8.96 -44.44 -1.40
N LEU A 251 -8.14 -43.67 -0.66
CA LEU A 251 -8.60 -42.59 0.20
C LEU A 251 -9.01 -41.34 -0.60
N SER A 252 -10.06 -40.66 -0.13
CA SER A 252 -10.44 -39.34 -0.68
C SER A 252 -9.38 -38.28 -0.36
N LEU A 253 -9.32 -37.23 -1.18
CA LEU A 253 -8.38 -36.11 -1.03
C LEU A 253 -8.40 -35.52 0.39
N ASP A 254 -9.58 -35.38 0.99
CA ASP A 254 -9.75 -34.87 2.35
C ASP A 254 -9.17 -35.82 3.43
N LYS A 255 -9.28 -37.14 3.25
CA LYS A 255 -8.69 -38.12 4.18
C LYS A 255 -7.18 -38.15 4.07
N LEU A 256 -6.64 -38.17 2.85
CA LEU A 256 -5.20 -38.07 2.57
C LEU A 256 -4.60 -36.80 3.18
N TRP A 257 -5.26 -35.65 2.93
CA TRP A 257 -4.84 -34.37 3.48
C TRP A 257 -4.98 -34.31 5.01
N HIS A 258 -6.06 -34.84 5.60
CA HIS A 258 -6.23 -34.83 7.05
C HIS A 258 -5.13 -35.63 7.75
N ALA A 259 -4.80 -36.83 7.24
CA ALA A 259 -3.72 -37.66 7.75
C ALA A 259 -2.36 -36.94 7.70
N LEU A 260 -2.02 -36.36 6.55
CA LEU A 260 -0.77 -35.61 6.35
C LEU A 260 -0.71 -34.37 7.26
N LYS A 261 -1.77 -33.54 7.26
CA LYS A 261 -1.86 -32.32 8.07
C LYS A 261 -1.72 -32.60 9.56
N ARG A 262 -2.42 -33.62 10.07
CA ARG A 262 -2.39 -34.00 11.49
C ARG A 262 -1.00 -34.48 11.90
N SER A 263 -0.35 -35.28 11.06
CA SER A 263 0.98 -35.82 11.34
C SER A 263 2.03 -34.72 11.34
N ILE A 264 2.03 -33.84 10.33
CA ILE A 264 2.97 -32.70 10.23
C ILE A 264 2.82 -31.75 11.42
N LEU A 265 1.58 -31.32 11.74
CA LEU A 265 1.37 -30.39 12.85
C LEU A 265 1.66 -31.01 14.21
N GLY A 266 1.33 -32.30 14.39
CA GLY A 266 1.68 -33.04 15.60
C GLY A 266 3.18 -33.13 15.80
N GLY A 267 3.93 -33.58 14.79
CA GLY A 267 5.39 -33.65 14.85
C GLY A 267 6.03 -32.28 15.06
N ALA A 268 5.55 -31.25 14.36
CA ALA A 268 6.07 -29.88 14.51
C ALA A 268 5.94 -29.35 15.94
N ILE A 269 4.80 -29.58 16.60
CA ILE A 269 4.56 -29.12 17.98
C ILE A 269 5.52 -29.80 18.97
N ASP A 270 5.81 -31.09 18.77
CA ASP A 270 6.57 -31.88 19.73
C ASP A 270 8.10 -31.84 19.48
N SER A 271 8.54 -31.54 18.26
CA SER A 271 9.98 -31.55 17.90
C SER A 271 10.58 -30.19 17.53
N LEU A 272 9.80 -29.21 17.06
CA LEU A 272 10.31 -27.93 16.55
C LEU A 272 10.11 -26.81 17.58
N PRO A 273 11.13 -25.97 17.85
CA PRO A 273 10.98 -24.85 18.77
C PRO A 273 9.98 -23.83 18.21
N PHE A 274 9.05 -23.40 19.05
CA PHE A 274 8.09 -22.35 18.71
C PHE A 274 8.00 -21.28 19.81
N GLN A 275 7.49 -20.12 19.44
CA GLN A 275 7.15 -19.04 20.37
C GLN A 275 5.71 -18.58 20.16
N HIS A 276 4.99 -18.30 21.24
CA HIS A 276 3.74 -17.56 21.16
C HIS A 276 4.03 -16.06 21.11
N VAL A 277 3.52 -15.40 20.07
CA VAL A 277 3.70 -13.95 19.87
C VAL A 277 2.34 -13.27 19.73
N SER A 278 2.27 -11.97 20.08
CA SER A 278 1.07 -11.19 19.80
C SER A 278 0.89 -10.99 18.29
N ASN A 279 -0.35 -10.75 17.84
CA ASN A 279 -0.66 -10.38 16.46
C ASN A 279 0.07 -9.09 15.97
N THR A 280 0.68 -8.34 16.88
CA THR A 280 1.51 -7.14 16.66
C THR A 280 3.03 -7.40 16.64
N HIS A 281 3.47 -8.66 16.60
CA HIS A 281 4.89 -9.01 16.58
C HIS A 281 5.50 -8.82 15.19
N HIS A 282 6.41 -7.85 15.09
CA HIS A 282 7.32 -7.68 13.95
C HIS A 282 8.66 -8.36 14.25
N HIS A 283 9.33 -8.89 13.21
CA HIS A 283 10.69 -9.41 13.35
C HIS A 283 11.61 -8.31 13.89
N LYS A 284 12.35 -8.64 14.96
CA LYS A 284 13.47 -7.81 15.40
C LYS A 284 14.60 -7.92 14.39
N TYR A 285 15.26 -6.79 14.12
CA TYR A 285 16.53 -6.76 13.40
C TYR A 285 17.56 -7.69 14.08
N PRO A 286 18.59 -8.17 13.36
CA PRO A 286 19.72 -8.86 13.96
C PRO A 286 20.29 -8.11 15.18
N PRO A 287 20.87 -8.79 16.19
CA PRO A 287 21.44 -8.13 17.37
C PRO A 287 22.42 -7.01 17.00
N GLU A 288 23.24 -7.24 15.99
CA GLU A 288 24.28 -6.33 15.47
C GLU A 288 23.65 -5.07 14.87
N LEU A 289 22.64 -5.25 14.00
CA LEU A 289 21.89 -4.13 13.40
C LEU A 289 21.05 -3.39 14.44
N THR A 290 20.50 -4.09 15.43
CA THR A 290 19.80 -3.47 16.58
C THR A 290 20.76 -2.61 17.41
N MET A 291 22.00 -3.07 17.59
CA MET A 291 23.04 -2.35 18.32
C MET A 291 23.55 -1.15 17.52
N LEU A 292 23.75 -1.29 16.20
CA LEU A 292 24.02 -0.17 15.27
C LEU A 292 22.92 0.90 15.30
N ILE A 293 21.63 0.51 15.24
CA ILE A 293 20.50 1.43 15.36
C ILE A 293 20.46 2.11 16.74
N ALA A 294 20.87 1.41 17.81
CA ALA A 294 20.94 1.98 19.15
C ALA A 294 22.09 3.00 19.29
N ILE A 295 23.29 2.67 18.77
CA ILE A 295 24.45 3.56 18.72
C ILE A 295 24.11 4.80 17.88
N ASN A 296 23.53 4.62 16.69
CA ASN A 296 23.18 5.76 15.83
C ASN A 296 22.17 6.69 16.51
N LYS A 297 21.12 6.13 17.15
CA LYS A 297 20.17 6.92 17.96
C LYS A 297 20.80 7.58 19.18
N PHE A 298 21.86 7.01 19.75
CA PHE A 298 22.63 7.64 20.83
C PHE A 298 23.44 8.82 20.30
N LEU A 299 24.12 8.66 19.16
CA LEU A 299 24.87 9.72 18.49
C LEU A 299 23.95 10.85 18.03
N ASP A 300 22.82 10.56 17.39
CA ASP A 300 21.78 11.53 17.02
C ASP A 300 21.31 12.34 18.24
N ARG A 301 21.08 11.66 19.37
CA ARG A 301 20.66 12.31 20.62
C ARG A 301 21.77 13.17 21.23
N LEU A 302 23.01 12.72 21.20
CA LEU A 302 24.16 13.50 21.68
C LEU A 302 24.35 14.75 20.82
N LEU A 303 24.35 14.57 19.50
CA LEU A 303 24.47 15.65 18.51
C LEU A 303 23.33 16.67 18.67
N PHE A 304 22.09 16.20 18.79
CA PHE A 304 20.93 17.05 19.09
C PHE A 304 21.12 17.82 20.41
N LYS A 305 21.63 17.19 21.47
CA LYS A 305 21.87 17.87 22.76
C LYS A 305 23.02 18.88 22.73
N LEU A 306 24.06 18.65 21.94
CA LEU A 306 25.16 19.59 21.74
C LEU A 306 24.75 20.77 20.85
N THR A 307 23.81 20.57 19.91
CA THR A 307 23.38 21.60 18.94
C THR A 307 22.17 22.42 19.36
N THR A 308 21.26 21.88 20.19
CA THR A 308 20.14 22.66 20.73
C THR A 308 20.60 23.55 21.88
N SER A 309 20.62 24.87 21.63
CA SER A 309 21.09 25.92 22.54
C SER A 309 20.21 26.11 23.79
N ARG A 310 20.16 25.13 24.71
CA ARG A 310 19.59 25.26 26.05
C ARG A 310 20.65 24.92 27.11
N PRO A 311 21.20 25.91 27.87
CA PRO A 311 22.29 25.70 28.82
C PRO A 311 22.00 24.78 30.03
N SER A 312 20.78 24.29 30.18
CA SER A 312 20.24 23.85 31.48
C SER A 312 20.47 22.38 31.85
N ARG A 313 21.29 21.60 31.13
CA ARG A 313 21.63 20.21 31.52
C ARG A 313 23.10 19.78 31.30
N PRO A 314 24.11 20.46 31.89
CA PRO A 314 25.51 20.04 31.79
C PRO A 314 25.75 18.60 32.25
N ALA A 315 25.08 18.15 33.32
CA ALA A 315 25.22 16.81 33.86
C ALA A 315 24.79 15.69 32.88
N GLN A 316 23.71 15.88 32.10
CA GLN A 316 23.29 14.88 31.11
C GLN A 316 24.22 14.85 29.90
N ILE A 317 24.72 16.02 29.47
CA ILE A 317 25.72 16.10 28.39
C ILE A 317 27.02 15.43 28.85
N SER A 318 27.49 15.71 30.07
CA SER A 318 28.66 15.05 30.67
C SER A 318 28.48 13.52 30.79
N GLN A 319 27.33 13.04 31.27
CA GLN A 319 27.03 11.60 31.31
C GLN A 319 27.05 10.95 29.91
N MET A 320 26.51 11.63 28.89
CA MET A 320 26.53 11.12 27.52
C MET A 320 27.94 11.20 26.89
N ILE A 321 28.73 12.24 27.16
CA ILE A 321 30.14 12.33 26.74
C ILE A 321 30.96 11.21 27.41
N ASN A 322 30.76 10.96 28.71
CA ASN A 322 31.42 9.85 29.41
C ASN A 322 31.02 8.48 28.84
N SER A 323 29.80 8.36 28.30
CA SER A 323 29.32 7.13 27.63
C SER A 323 29.77 7.02 26.17
N LEU A 324 30.23 8.11 25.55
CA LEU A 324 30.56 8.17 24.12
C LEU A 324 31.73 7.24 23.77
N SER A 325 32.76 7.18 24.62
CA SER A 325 33.92 6.30 24.44
C SER A 325 33.49 4.83 24.32
N THR A 326 32.63 4.36 25.23
CA THR A 326 32.07 2.99 25.21
C THR A 326 31.25 2.73 23.93
N GLN A 327 30.42 3.69 23.52
CA GLN A 327 29.61 3.57 22.29
C GLN A 327 30.47 3.56 21.02
N LEU A 328 31.56 4.33 20.97
CA LEU A 328 32.51 4.33 19.85
C LEU A 328 33.36 3.03 19.80
N ILE A 329 33.73 2.46 20.94
CA ILE A 329 34.38 1.14 21.01
C ILE A 329 33.43 0.04 20.49
N LEU A 330 32.16 0.07 20.92
CA LEU A 330 31.12 -0.82 20.40
C LEU A 330 30.92 -0.64 18.88
N LEU A 331 30.89 0.60 18.38
CA LEU A 331 30.81 0.88 16.95
C LEU A 331 32.01 0.32 16.17
N LYS A 332 33.24 0.50 16.69
CA LYS A 332 34.47 -0.03 16.08
C LYS A 332 34.50 -1.56 16.08
N SER A 333 33.95 -2.23 17.10
CA SER A 333 33.83 -3.70 17.11
C SER A 333 32.83 -4.25 16.08
N LEU A 334 31.84 -3.44 15.68
CA LEU A 334 30.86 -3.76 14.64
C LEU A 334 31.35 -3.41 13.22
N LEU A 335 32.30 -2.49 13.08
CA LEU A 335 32.85 -2.00 11.81
C LEU A 335 34.34 -2.32 11.70
N LYS A 336 34.68 -3.61 11.65
CA LYS A 336 36.08 -4.09 11.72
C LYS A 336 36.98 -3.55 10.61
N ASP A 337 36.42 -3.28 9.44
CA ASP A 337 37.16 -2.85 8.24
C ASP A 337 37.18 -1.31 8.04
N TYR A 338 36.64 -0.54 8.99
CA TYR A 338 36.45 0.92 8.82
C TYR A 338 37.47 1.74 9.62
N THR A 339 38.43 2.36 8.93
CA THR A 339 39.36 3.33 9.51
C THR A 339 38.73 4.72 9.61
N ILE A 340 38.84 5.37 10.78
CA ILE A 340 38.29 6.72 11.01
C ILE A 340 39.28 7.76 10.44
N PRO A 341 38.91 8.58 9.44
CA PRO A 341 39.80 9.60 8.91
C PRO A 341 39.89 10.81 9.86
N PHE A 342 41.09 11.37 10.00
CA PHE A 342 41.27 12.74 10.50
C PHE A 342 40.86 13.73 9.41
N TYR A 343 40.12 14.79 9.76
CA TYR A 343 39.67 15.81 8.82
C TYR A 343 40.22 17.19 9.18
N SER A 344 40.70 17.91 8.18
CA SER A 344 40.98 19.35 8.23
C SER A 344 39.91 20.11 7.44
N THR A 345 39.54 21.30 7.91
CA THR A 345 38.66 22.29 7.24
C THR A 345 39.50 23.07 6.21
N THR A 346 39.13 23.32 4.95
CA THR A 346 37.84 23.42 4.22
C THR A 346 38.17 23.55 2.71
N PRO A 347 37.24 23.44 1.75
CA PRO A 347 35.88 22.85 1.77
C PRO A 347 35.92 21.52 0.96
N LEU A 348 34.84 20.91 0.45
CA LEU A 348 33.40 21.06 0.68
C LEU A 348 32.85 19.66 1.05
N PRO A 349 32.90 19.25 2.34
CA PRO A 349 32.87 17.83 2.71
C PRO A 349 31.61 17.06 2.29
N ALA A 350 30.48 17.75 2.09
CA ALA A 350 29.21 17.14 1.70
C ALA A 350 29.25 16.52 0.29
N PHE A 351 29.93 17.15 -0.68
CA PHE A 351 29.93 16.67 -2.07
C PHE A 351 30.84 15.45 -2.24
N VAL A 352 32.02 15.46 -1.61
CA VAL A 352 32.96 14.31 -1.63
C VAL A 352 32.37 13.12 -0.85
N LYS A 353 31.75 13.34 0.32
CA LYS A 353 31.04 12.28 1.04
C LYS A 353 29.84 11.73 0.25
N PHE A 354 29.16 12.56 -0.53
CA PHE A 354 28.07 12.12 -1.40
C PHE A 354 28.59 11.26 -2.56
N LEU A 355 29.70 11.64 -3.21
CA LEU A 355 30.36 10.84 -4.25
C LEU A 355 30.86 9.49 -3.71
N HIS A 356 31.59 9.48 -2.59
CA HIS A 356 32.05 8.22 -1.97
C HIS A 356 30.87 7.34 -1.50
N SER A 357 29.76 7.96 -1.08
CA SER A 357 28.52 7.25 -0.76
C SER A 357 27.88 6.64 -2.02
N ILE A 358 27.87 7.34 -3.14
CA ILE A 358 27.42 6.79 -4.44
C ILE A 358 28.31 5.62 -4.86
N GLU A 359 29.63 5.77 -4.82
CA GLU A 359 30.59 4.72 -5.17
C GLU A 359 30.40 3.48 -4.28
N TYR A 360 30.29 3.65 -2.96
CA TYR A 360 30.01 2.56 -2.02
C TYR A 360 28.68 1.86 -2.31
N TYR A 361 27.58 2.59 -2.49
CA TYR A 361 26.28 1.98 -2.82
C TYR A 361 26.24 1.41 -4.24
N THR A 362 27.13 1.83 -5.14
CA THR A 362 27.28 1.23 -6.48
C THR A 362 28.02 -0.10 -6.35
N ALA A 363 29.20 -0.12 -5.73
CA ALA A 363 29.96 -1.35 -5.49
C ALA A 363 29.14 -2.40 -4.70
N LEU A 364 28.40 -1.98 -3.67
CA LEU A 364 27.50 -2.85 -2.90
C LEU A 364 26.31 -3.35 -3.74
N ARG A 365 25.85 -2.58 -4.72
CA ARG A 365 24.85 -3.04 -5.70
C ARG A 365 25.45 -4.02 -6.70
N ASP A 366 26.68 -3.83 -7.16
CA ASP A 366 27.36 -4.75 -8.08
C ASP A 366 27.68 -6.09 -7.39
N GLU A 367 28.08 -6.03 -6.12
CA GLU A 367 28.21 -7.20 -5.23
C GLU A 367 26.85 -7.90 -5.05
N HIS A 368 25.79 -7.16 -4.70
CA HIS A 368 24.44 -7.73 -4.60
C HIS A 368 23.94 -8.30 -5.93
N PHE A 369 24.23 -7.68 -7.07
CA PHE A 369 23.83 -8.18 -8.39
C PHE A 369 24.44 -9.56 -8.66
N SER A 370 25.69 -9.73 -8.22
CA SER A 370 26.44 -10.98 -8.35
C SER A 370 26.06 -12.05 -7.31
N THR A 371 25.64 -11.66 -6.11
CA THR A 371 25.47 -12.57 -4.95
C THR A 371 24.01 -12.80 -4.50
N SER A 372 23.13 -11.82 -4.68
CA SER A 372 21.73 -11.85 -4.25
C SER A 372 20.87 -10.87 -5.07
N PRO A 373 20.30 -11.31 -6.20
CA PRO A 373 19.45 -10.47 -7.05
C PRO A 373 18.29 -9.80 -6.30
N ASP A 374 17.70 -10.46 -5.30
CA ASP A 374 16.66 -9.88 -4.43
C ASP A 374 17.18 -8.69 -3.59
N SER A 375 18.42 -8.78 -3.08
CA SER A 375 19.08 -7.69 -2.35
C SER A 375 19.45 -6.54 -3.28
N PHE A 376 19.86 -6.83 -4.51
CA PHE A 376 20.12 -5.84 -5.55
C PHE A 376 18.83 -5.09 -5.90
N ILE A 377 17.77 -5.80 -6.26
CA ILE A 377 16.47 -5.21 -6.63
C ILE A 377 15.93 -4.35 -5.48
N SER A 378 16.00 -4.83 -4.24
CA SER A 378 15.56 -4.07 -3.06
C SER A 378 16.35 -2.76 -2.86
N SER A 379 17.68 -2.80 -3.07
CA SER A 379 18.58 -1.65 -2.96
C SER A 379 18.45 -0.67 -4.13
N ALA A 380 18.32 -1.16 -5.36
CA ALA A 380 18.23 -0.37 -6.58
C ALA A 380 16.88 0.36 -6.69
N LEU A 381 15.78 -0.30 -6.31
CA LEU A 381 14.43 0.27 -6.33
C LEU A 381 14.06 1.06 -5.06
N SER A 382 14.92 1.05 -4.03
CA SER A 382 14.71 1.73 -2.74
C SER A 382 13.33 1.42 -2.12
N VAL A 383 12.92 0.15 -2.14
CA VAL A 383 11.57 -0.25 -1.73
C VAL A 383 11.45 -0.27 -0.20
N GLU A 384 10.77 0.73 0.35
CA GLU A 384 10.31 0.67 1.74
C GLU A 384 9.26 -0.45 1.92
N TYR A 385 9.48 -1.33 2.89
CA TYR A 385 8.52 -2.35 3.30
C TYR A 385 7.33 -1.72 4.05
N ARG A 386 6.38 -1.18 3.29
CA ARG A 386 5.14 -0.60 3.82
C ARG A 386 4.19 -1.70 4.32
N SER A 387 3.67 -1.52 5.52
CA SER A 387 2.63 -2.37 6.12
C SER A 387 1.54 -1.50 6.71
N ILE A 388 0.31 -2.01 6.78
CA ILE A 388 -0.80 -1.31 7.43
C ILE A 388 -1.20 -2.02 8.73
N VAL A 389 -1.77 -1.24 9.64
CA VAL A 389 -2.50 -1.76 10.79
C VAL A 389 -3.99 -1.56 10.52
N LEU A 390 -4.70 -2.64 10.18
CA LEU A 390 -6.15 -2.61 9.96
C LEU A 390 -6.89 -2.56 11.30
N ASN A 391 -6.83 -1.40 11.97
CA ASN A 391 -7.51 -1.07 13.23
C ASN A 391 -8.54 0.07 13.10
N ARG A 392 -8.79 0.52 11.86
CA ARG A 392 -9.78 1.54 11.50
C ARG A 392 -10.05 1.48 10.01
N VAL A 393 -11.26 1.82 9.59
CA VAL A 393 -11.66 1.85 8.18
C VAL A 393 -12.49 3.10 7.89
N LEU A 394 -12.12 3.88 6.89
CA LEU A 394 -12.93 4.97 6.37
C LEU A 394 -13.92 4.42 5.34
N VAL A 395 -15.21 4.56 5.63
CA VAL A 395 -16.32 4.23 4.72
C VAL A 395 -17.15 5.47 4.42
N VAL A 396 -17.98 5.42 3.38
CA VAL A 396 -19.02 6.43 3.16
C VAL A 396 -20.36 5.83 3.56
N ILE A 397 -21.04 6.48 4.49
CA ILE A 397 -22.41 6.14 4.95
C ILE A 397 -23.24 7.41 4.74
N ASP A 398 -24.36 7.30 4.04
CA ASP A 398 -25.27 8.42 3.73
C ASP A 398 -24.55 9.66 3.16
N SER A 399 -23.67 9.41 2.19
CA SER A 399 -22.77 10.40 1.56
C SER A 399 -21.78 11.11 2.50
N LYS A 400 -21.65 10.68 3.75
CA LYS A 400 -20.71 11.23 4.74
C LYS A 400 -19.53 10.28 5.00
N PRO A 401 -18.27 10.76 4.95
CA PRO A 401 -17.10 9.96 5.31
C PRO A 401 -17.11 9.66 6.81
N THR A 402 -17.24 8.38 7.15
CA THR A 402 -17.35 7.87 8.52
C THR A 402 -16.18 6.95 8.83
N LEU A 403 -15.43 7.25 9.90
CA LEU A 403 -14.29 6.45 10.34
C LEU A 403 -14.72 5.39 11.35
N LEU A 404 -14.80 4.14 10.91
CA LEU A 404 -15.08 2.98 11.76
C LEU A 404 -13.86 2.68 12.62
N THR A 405 -14.08 2.51 13.93
CA THR A 405 -13.06 2.18 14.93
C THR A 405 -13.46 1.02 15.86
N ASP A 406 -14.71 0.55 15.79
CA ASP A 406 -15.12 -0.65 16.49
C ASP A 406 -14.62 -1.93 15.77
N PRO A 407 -14.08 -2.93 16.50
CA PRO A 407 -13.60 -4.17 15.89
C PRO A 407 -14.62 -4.93 15.04
N SER A 408 -15.91 -4.92 15.41
CA SER A 408 -16.98 -5.59 14.66
C SER A 408 -17.23 -4.87 13.33
N ASP A 409 -17.41 -3.56 13.39
CA ASP A 409 -17.65 -2.72 12.20
C ASP A 409 -16.48 -2.78 11.22
N ILE A 410 -15.24 -2.75 11.72
CA ILE A 410 -14.02 -2.93 10.92
C ILE A 410 -14.03 -4.28 10.20
N LYS A 411 -14.31 -5.38 10.92
CA LYS A 411 -14.35 -6.73 10.34
C LYS A 411 -15.45 -6.86 9.28
N GLN A 412 -16.64 -6.31 9.54
CA GLN A 412 -17.76 -6.35 8.59
C GLN A 412 -17.51 -5.48 7.35
N ALA A 413 -16.94 -4.28 7.52
CA ALA A 413 -16.55 -3.41 6.41
C ALA A 413 -15.46 -4.04 5.54
N ALA A 414 -14.48 -4.72 6.16
CA ALA A 414 -13.44 -5.47 5.44
C ALA A 414 -14.02 -6.63 4.63
N ILE A 415 -14.92 -7.44 5.21
CA ILE A 415 -15.64 -8.51 4.48
C ILE A 415 -16.40 -7.91 3.30
N LYS A 416 -17.25 -6.90 3.55
CA LYS A 416 -18.08 -6.27 2.51
C LYS A 416 -17.22 -5.77 1.36
N HIS A 417 -16.12 -5.07 1.67
CA HIS A 417 -15.18 -4.59 0.66
C HIS A 417 -14.56 -5.74 -0.16
N PHE A 418 -13.84 -6.67 0.46
CA PHE A 418 -13.12 -7.69 -0.30
C PHE A 418 -14.04 -8.73 -0.96
N GLN A 419 -15.28 -8.88 -0.51
CA GLN A 419 -16.30 -9.67 -1.21
C GLN A 419 -16.91 -8.93 -2.42
N SER A 420 -16.92 -7.60 -2.43
CA SER A 420 -17.50 -6.77 -3.50
C SER A 420 -16.48 -6.01 -4.37
N VAL A 421 -15.17 -6.19 -4.15
CA VAL A 421 -14.10 -5.59 -4.98
C VAL A 421 -14.14 -6.11 -6.42
N VAL A 422 -14.67 -7.32 -6.63
CA VAL A 422 -14.98 -7.86 -7.96
C VAL A 422 -16.46 -8.20 -7.97
N THR A 423 -17.23 -7.49 -8.78
CA THR A 423 -18.67 -7.70 -8.93
C THR A 423 -18.92 -9.00 -9.71
N PRO A 424 -19.92 -9.83 -9.35
CA PRO A 424 -20.34 -10.94 -10.20
C PRO A 424 -20.78 -10.44 -11.58
N PRO A 425 -20.64 -11.26 -12.64
CA PRO A 425 -21.08 -10.91 -13.98
C PRO A 425 -22.59 -10.65 -13.99
N LEU A 426 -23.00 -9.59 -14.70
CA LEU A 426 -24.41 -9.26 -14.95
C LEU A 426 -25.01 -10.19 -16.03
N ILE A 427 -24.18 -10.64 -16.98
CA ILE A 427 -24.54 -11.55 -18.07
C ILE A 427 -23.58 -12.74 -18.02
N GLN A 428 -24.11 -13.96 -17.93
CA GLN A 428 -23.33 -15.18 -18.04
C GLN A 428 -23.62 -15.86 -19.37
N TYR A 429 -22.60 -15.91 -20.23
CA TYR A 429 -22.68 -16.63 -21.50
C TYR A 429 -22.49 -18.13 -21.28
N SER A 430 -23.38 -18.95 -21.86
CA SER A 430 -23.35 -20.41 -21.68
C SER A 430 -22.64 -21.11 -22.84
N SER A 431 -22.69 -20.54 -24.04
CA SER A 431 -21.94 -20.97 -25.23
C SER A 431 -21.27 -19.79 -25.94
N ILE A 432 -20.29 -20.08 -26.78
CA ILE A 432 -19.70 -19.10 -27.72
C ILE A 432 -20.68 -18.68 -28.82
N ASP A 433 -21.77 -19.43 -29.02
CA ASP A 433 -22.80 -19.13 -30.03
C ASP A 433 -23.65 -17.89 -29.68
N GLU A 434 -23.59 -17.45 -28.43
CA GLU A 434 -24.21 -16.22 -27.93
C GLU A 434 -23.34 -14.97 -28.18
N PHE A 435 -22.11 -15.15 -28.69
CA PHE A 435 -21.16 -14.07 -28.95
C PHE A 435 -21.42 -13.37 -30.30
N SER A 436 -20.94 -12.13 -30.44
CA SER A 436 -20.81 -11.53 -31.76
C SER A 436 -19.80 -12.31 -32.61
N SER A 437 -19.92 -12.23 -33.94
CA SER A 437 -19.08 -13.00 -34.89
C SER A 437 -17.57 -12.83 -34.67
N ARG A 438 -17.12 -11.64 -34.25
CA ARG A 438 -15.75 -11.38 -33.79
C ARG A 438 -15.35 -12.28 -32.62
N TRP A 439 -16.13 -12.24 -31.54
CA TRP A 439 -15.79 -12.95 -30.30
C TRP A 439 -16.02 -14.46 -30.41
N GLN A 440 -17.01 -14.91 -31.18
CA GLN A 440 -17.17 -16.32 -31.54
C GLN A 440 -15.90 -16.84 -32.23
N ARG A 441 -15.39 -16.13 -33.25
CA ARG A 441 -14.12 -16.45 -33.92
C ARG A 441 -12.91 -16.39 -32.96
N ALA A 442 -12.84 -15.37 -32.10
CA ALA A 442 -11.73 -15.19 -31.17
C ALA A 442 -11.63 -16.30 -30.12
N TYR A 443 -12.76 -16.90 -29.71
CA TYR A 443 -12.84 -18.00 -28.74
C TYR A 443 -13.00 -19.41 -29.37
N THR A 444 -13.11 -19.51 -30.70
CA THR A 444 -13.09 -20.79 -31.41
C THR A 444 -11.74 -21.50 -31.18
N PRO A 445 -11.70 -22.81 -30.91
CA PRO A 445 -10.45 -23.56 -30.74
C PRO A 445 -9.48 -23.42 -31.91
N LEU A 446 -8.19 -23.26 -31.60
CA LEU A 446 -7.13 -23.03 -32.58
C LEU A 446 -6.78 -24.33 -33.33
N SER A 447 -6.98 -24.32 -34.65
CA SER A 447 -6.80 -25.49 -35.54
C SER A 447 -5.43 -26.17 -35.46
N ASP A 448 -4.40 -25.40 -35.10
CA ASP A 448 -3.00 -25.80 -35.27
C ASP A 448 -2.42 -26.44 -33.98
N ILE A 449 -3.25 -26.68 -32.97
CA ILE A 449 -2.87 -27.24 -31.67
C ILE A 449 -3.49 -28.62 -31.48
N ASP A 450 -2.66 -29.67 -31.44
CA ASP A 450 -3.10 -30.98 -30.96
C ASP A 450 -3.24 -30.99 -29.44
N SER A 451 -4.36 -31.52 -28.95
CA SER A 451 -4.62 -31.83 -27.55
C SER A 451 -3.56 -32.71 -26.88
N SER A 452 -2.91 -33.63 -27.62
CA SER A 452 -1.87 -34.53 -27.08
C SER A 452 -0.65 -33.80 -26.52
N LEU A 453 -0.42 -32.56 -26.99
CA LEU A 453 0.64 -31.66 -26.52
C LEU A 453 0.67 -31.52 -24.99
N TYR A 454 -0.50 -31.61 -24.34
CA TYR A 454 -0.67 -31.37 -22.91
C TYR A 454 -0.61 -32.65 -22.05
N ASP A 455 -0.45 -33.84 -22.62
CA ASP A 455 -0.43 -35.12 -21.88
C ASP A 455 0.68 -35.16 -20.82
N SER A 456 1.82 -34.53 -21.12
CA SER A 456 2.93 -34.38 -20.18
C SER A 456 2.59 -33.51 -18.95
N VAL A 457 1.60 -32.61 -19.03
CA VAL A 457 1.15 -31.81 -17.86
C VAL A 457 0.44 -32.69 -16.84
N LEU A 458 -0.42 -33.60 -17.30
CA LEU A 458 -1.25 -34.47 -16.48
C LEU A 458 -0.60 -35.82 -16.13
N SER A 459 0.58 -36.12 -16.71
CA SER A 459 1.38 -37.30 -16.37
C SER A 459 1.66 -37.36 -14.85
N PRO A 460 1.81 -38.54 -14.24
CA PRO A 460 2.12 -38.64 -12.81
C PRO A 460 3.35 -37.81 -12.42
N ILE A 461 3.28 -37.17 -11.26
CA ILE A 461 4.42 -36.49 -10.62
C ILE A 461 5.35 -37.58 -10.10
N LEU A 462 6.62 -37.52 -10.50
CA LEU A 462 7.65 -38.45 -10.05
C LEU A 462 8.26 -38.00 -8.71
N GLU A 463 8.86 -38.95 -7.98
CA GLU A 463 9.48 -38.67 -6.67
C GLU A 463 10.56 -37.57 -6.74
N ASP A 464 11.48 -37.66 -7.70
CA ASP A 464 12.55 -36.66 -7.87
C ASP A 464 12.01 -35.28 -8.26
N GLU A 465 10.99 -35.22 -9.11
CA GLU A 465 10.32 -33.97 -9.50
C GLU A 465 9.61 -33.33 -8.30
N TRP A 466 8.93 -34.13 -7.49
CA TRP A 466 8.25 -33.65 -6.28
C TRP A 466 9.26 -33.16 -5.24
N LYS A 467 10.32 -33.93 -4.97
CA LYS A 467 11.41 -33.57 -4.05
C LYS A 467 12.13 -32.30 -4.51
N SER A 468 12.45 -32.19 -5.80
CA SER A 468 13.01 -30.98 -6.40
C SER A 468 12.06 -29.78 -6.25
N THR A 469 10.77 -29.97 -6.51
CA THR A 469 9.74 -28.93 -6.35
C THR A 469 9.68 -28.44 -4.90
N LEU A 470 9.56 -29.34 -3.91
CA LEU A 470 9.55 -28.99 -2.49
C LEU A 470 10.81 -28.21 -2.09
N ASN A 471 11.99 -28.66 -2.51
CA ASN A 471 13.27 -28.01 -2.22
C ASN A 471 13.39 -26.62 -2.86
N SER A 472 12.84 -26.43 -4.06
CA SER A 472 12.82 -25.13 -4.77
C SER A 472 11.94 -24.06 -4.10
N MET A 473 11.01 -24.45 -3.21
CA MET A 473 10.10 -23.49 -2.58
C MET A 473 10.86 -22.52 -1.66
N PRO A 474 10.55 -21.21 -1.69
CA PRO A 474 11.31 -20.23 -0.92
C PRO A 474 11.05 -20.32 0.59
N ASN A 475 12.12 -20.28 1.39
CA ASN A 475 12.04 -20.25 2.86
C ASN A 475 11.50 -18.89 3.38
N ASN A 476 11.11 -18.85 4.65
CA ASN A 476 10.61 -17.68 5.39
C ASN A 476 9.38 -17.00 4.76
N LYS A 477 8.59 -17.71 3.95
CA LYS A 477 7.31 -17.20 3.43
C LYS A 477 6.16 -17.52 4.39
N ALA A 478 5.14 -16.66 4.38
CA ALA A 478 3.92 -16.88 5.16
C ALA A 478 3.15 -18.11 4.66
N SER A 479 2.80 -19.00 5.59
CA SER A 479 1.97 -20.17 5.37
C SER A 479 0.47 -19.84 5.35
N GLY A 480 -0.34 -20.78 4.83
CA GLY A 480 -1.79 -20.68 4.76
C GLY A 480 -2.51 -20.71 6.12
N PRO A 481 -3.85 -20.84 6.13
CA PRO A 481 -4.65 -21.04 7.34
C PRO A 481 -4.05 -22.03 8.35
N PHE A 482 -3.63 -23.22 7.92
CA PHE A 482 -3.18 -24.33 8.78
C PHE A 482 -1.70 -24.28 9.20
N LYS A 483 -0.97 -23.22 8.82
CA LYS A 483 0.38 -22.89 9.30
C LYS A 483 1.54 -23.81 8.92
N ILE A 484 1.31 -24.90 8.19
CA ILE A 484 2.37 -25.73 7.61
C ILE A 484 3.23 -24.87 6.67
N SER A 485 4.54 -24.77 6.94
CA SER A 485 5.47 -23.95 6.14
C SER A 485 6.29 -24.80 5.16
N TYR A 486 6.98 -24.17 4.21
CA TYR A 486 7.79 -24.90 3.23
C TYR A 486 8.97 -25.64 3.88
N GLU A 487 9.54 -25.11 4.95
CA GLU A 487 10.59 -25.78 5.74
C GLU A 487 10.09 -27.14 6.25
N MET A 488 8.89 -27.19 6.84
CA MET A 488 8.29 -28.47 7.28
C MET A 488 8.09 -29.47 6.12
N LEU A 489 7.80 -28.99 4.91
CA LEU A 489 7.60 -29.84 3.74
C LEU A 489 8.92 -30.39 3.17
N LYS A 490 10.00 -29.60 3.20
CA LYS A 490 11.34 -30.01 2.73
C LYS A 490 11.94 -31.12 3.58
N HIS A 491 11.65 -31.12 4.87
CA HIS A 491 12.14 -32.13 5.82
C HIS A 491 11.17 -33.31 6.04
N LEU A 492 10.20 -33.52 5.14
CA LEU A 492 9.44 -34.78 5.12
C LEU A 492 10.28 -35.91 4.53
N THR A 493 10.36 -37.04 5.24
CA THR A 493 10.95 -38.29 4.73
C THR A 493 9.97 -39.45 4.88
N GLY A 494 10.31 -40.62 4.33
CA GLY A 494 9.57 -41.87 4.56
C GLY A 494 8.10 -41.84 4.11
N GLY A 495 7.23 -42.46 4.91
CA GLY A 495 5.79 -42.56 4.64
C GLY A 495 5.08 -41.21 4.53
N ALA A 496 5.51 -40.20 5.27
CA ALA A 496 4.95 -38.86 5.21
C ALA A 496 5.26 -38.14 3.88
N PHE A 497 6.49 -38.30 3.37
CA PHE A 497 6.85 -37.82 2.04
C PHE A 497 6.03 -38.55 0.95
N ASN A 498 5.96 -39.88 1.01
CA ASN A 498 5.20 -40.69 0.05
C ASN A 498 3.71 -40.32 0.05
N LEU A 499 3.09 -40.14 1.23
CA LEU A 499 1.70 -39.68 1.33
C LEU A 499 1.48 -38.30 0.69
N SER A 500 2.45 -37.38 0.82
CA SER A 500 2.38 -36.06 0.17
C SER A 500 2.40 -36.16 -1.36
N LEU A 501 3.19 -37.10 -1.92
CA LEU A 501 3.25 -37.39 -3.35
C LEU A 501 1.97 -38.07 -3.85
N ILE A 502 1.43 -39.03 -3.09
CA ILE A 502 0.14 -39.68 -3.39
C ILE A 502 -0.99 -38.65 -3.40
N LEU A 503 -1.03 -37.73 -2.43
CA LEU A 503 -2.00 -36.64 -2.40
C LEU A 503 -1.85 -35.70 -3.61
N ALA A 504 -0.61 -35.33 -3.98
CA ALA A 504 -0.34 -34.49 -5.15
C ALA A 504 -0.85 -35.14 -6.45
N ASN A 505 -0.52 -36.41 -6.68
CA ASN A 505 -0.99 -37.18 -7.82
C ASN A 505 -2.52 -37.39 -7.83
N ALA A 506 -3.12 -37.65 -6.66
CA ALA A 506 -4.57 -37.78 -6.53
C ALA A 506 -5.30 -36.48 -6.93
N CYS A 507 -4.74 -35.31 -6.62
CA CYS A 507 -5.32 -34.02 -7.04
C CYS A 507 -5.35 -33.87 -8.58
N LEU A 508 -4.28 -34.27 -9.26
CA LEU A 508 -4.21 -34.22 -10.73
C LEU A 508 -5.20 -35.21 -11.35
N ASN A 509 -5.16 -36.48 -10.92
CA ASN A 509 -6.00 -37.56 -11.46
C ASN A 509 -7.51 -37.28 -11.29
N GLN A 510 -7.91 -36.63 -10.20
CA GLN A 510 -9.32 -36.29 -9.94
C GLN A 510 -9.72 -34.93 -10.52
N GLY A 511 -8.76 -34.06 -10.86
CA GLY A 511 -8.99 -32.68 -11.25
C GLY A 511 -9.69 -31.86 -10.16
N ASP A 512 -9.37 -32.10 -8.89
CA ASP A 512 -9.92 -31.39 -7.73
C ASP A 512 -8.86 -31.30 -6.61
N ILE A 513 -9.19 -30.59 -5.52
CA ILE A 513 -8.33 -30.35 -4.36
C ILE A 513 -9.09 -30.65 -3.05
N PRO A 514 -8.40 -31.00 -1.95
CA PRO A 514 -8.99 -31.06 -0.61
C PRO A 514 -9.83 -29.82 -0.28
N ALA A 515 -10.95 -30.00 0.41
CA ALA A 515 -11.85 -28.93 0.80
C ALA A 515 -11.15 -27.87 1.67
N ASP A 516 -10.26 -28.31 2.56
CA ASP A 516 -9.38 -27.46 3.38
C ASP A 516 -8.52 -26.49 2.55
N TRP A 517 -8.08 -26.88 1.34
CA TRP A 517 -7.26 -26.05 0.47
C TRP A 517 -8.06 -24.92 -0.22
N ARG A 518 -9.36 -24.84 0.06
CA ARG A 518 -10.29 -23.79 -0.38
C ARG A 518 -10.46 -22.68 0.66
N GLU A 519 -9.97 -22.90 1.89
CA GLU A 519 -9.86 -21.88 2.93
C GLU A 519 -8.62 -21.01 2.69
N ALA A 520 -8.73 -19.70 2.92
CA ALA A 520 -7.61 -18.79 2.76
C ALA A 520 -7.62 -17.61 3.76
N LEU A 521 -6.44 -17.05 4.02
CA LEU A 521 -6.29 -15.79 4.78
C LEU A 521 -5.89 -14.65 3.85
N VAL A 522 -6.66 -13.57 3.83
CA VAL A 522 -6.35 -12.35 3.08
C VAL A 522 -5.56 -11.40 3.97
N TYR A 523 -4.37 -11.04 3.53
CA TYR A 523 -3.52 -10.02 4.14
C TYR A 523 -3.50 -8.75 3.25
N PRO A 524 -4.10 -7.64 3.67
CA PRO A 524 -4.10 -6.41 2.88
C PRO A 524 -2.73 -5.72 2.91
N ILE A 525 -2.06 -5.63 1.76
CA ILE A 525 -0.80 -4.88 1.59
C ILE A 525 -1.11 -3.49 1.02
N PRO A 526 -0.51 -2.39 1.51
CA PRO A 526 -0.74 -1.06 0.94
C PRO A 526 -0.31 -0.97 -0.54
N LYS A 527 -1.06 -0.20 -1.33
CA LYS A 527 -0.63 0.28 -2.64
C LYS A 527 0.47 1.36 -2.46
N PRO A 528 1.12 1.87 -3.53
CA PRO A 528 2.20 2.85 -3.42
C PRO A 528 1.84 4.25 -2.87
N HIS A 529 0.60 4.44 -2.41
CA HIS A 529 0.05 5.68 -1.84
C HIS A 529 -0.31 5.43 -0.37
N GLU A 530 -0.62 6.49 0.38
CA GLU A 530 -1.02 6.35 1.78
C GLU A 530 -2.29 5.51 1.96
N PHE A 531 -2.36 4.83 3.10
CA PHE A 531 -3.50 3.95 3.39
C PHE A 531 -4.78 4.74 3.68
N ASP A 532 -4.67 5.88 4.37
CA ASP A 532 -5.79 6.79 4.72
C ASP A 532 -7.02 6.12 5.36
N ALA A 533 -6.82 4.95 5.98
CA ALA A 533 -7.87 4.02 6.41
C ALA A 533 -8.82 3.52 5.28
N GLN A 534 -8.48 3.76 4.00
CA GLN A 534 -9.29 3.41 2.85
C GLN A 534 -8.89 2.03 2.30
N LEU A 535 -9.77 1.04 2.43
CA LEU A 535 -9.49 -0.33 1.97
C LEU A 535 -9.15 -0.43 0.47
N LYS A 536 -9.74 0.45 -0.37
CA LYS A 536 -9.41 0.56 -1.81
C LYS A 536 -7.92 0.88 -2.07
N ASN A 537 -7.20 1.44 -1.10
CA ASN A 537 -5.76 1.72 -1.18
C ASN A 537 -4.90 0.49 -0.83
N THR A 538 -5.50 -0.71 -0.73
CA THR A 538 -4.80 -1.97 -0.44
C THR A 538 -4.89 -2.98 -1.58
N ARG A 539 -4.01 -3.99 -1.55
CA ARG A 539 -4.02 -5.20 -2.39
C ARG A 539 -4.34 -6.41 -1.50
N PRO A 540 -5.36 -7.23 -1.81
CA PRO A 540 -5.70 -8.40 -1.02
C PRO A 540 -4.77 -9.58 -1.36
N ILE A 541 -3.67 -9.75 -0.62
CA ILE A 541 -2.80 -10.93 -0.84
C ILE A 541 -3.39 -12.16 -0.16
N THR A 542 -3.63 -13.21 -0.94
CA THR A 542 -4.24 -14.45 -0.47
C THR A 542 -3.16 -15.45 -0.02
N LEU A 543 -3.15 -15.78 1.26
CA LEU A 543 -2.35 -16.83 1.86
C LEU A 543 -3.11 -18.16 1.74
N LEU A 544 -2.61 -19.03 0.86
CA LEU A 544 -3.13 -20.37 0.57
C LEU A 544 -2.19 -21.42 1.18
N GLU A 545 -2.68 -22.65 1.32
CA GLU A 545 -1.89 -23.77 1.83
C GLU A 545 -0.63 -24.05 1.01
N THR A 546 0.45 -24.38 1.72
CA THR A 546 1.78 -24.56 1.12
C THR A 546 1.85 -25.80 0.24
N VAL A 547 1.23 -26.92 0.66
CA VAL A 547 1.15 -28.14 -0.17
C VAL A 547 0.35 -27.90 -1.45
N ARG A 548 -0.78 -27.16 -1.39
CA ARG A 548 -1.53 -26.71 -2.58
C ARG A 548 -0.59 -25.99 -3.56
N LYS A 549 0.20 -25.03 -3.05
CA LYS A 549 1.16 -24.28 -3.86
C LYS A 549 2.23 -25.18 -4.48
N CYS A 550 2.73 -26.20 -3.77
CA CYS A 550 3.67 -27.17 -4.34
C CYS A 550 3.05 -27.96 -5.51
N VAL A 551 1.81 -28.46 -5.37
CA VAL A 551 1.11 -29.16 -6.48
C VAL A 551 0.88 -28.22 -7.68
N VAL A 552 0.38 -27.01 -7.41
CA VAL A 552 0.13 -26.00 -8.46
C VAL A 552 1.44 -25.56 -9.13
N LYS A 553 2.58 -25.56 -8.41
CA LYS A 553 3.90 -25.24 -8.97
C LYS A 553 4.33 -26.25 -10.04
N VAL A 554 4.13 -27.55 -9.83
CA VAL A 554 4.40 -28.59 -10.85
C VAL A 554 3.57 -28.32 -12.11
N VAL A 555 2.25 -28.21 -11.96
CA VAL A 555 1.32 -27.96 -13.09
C VAL A 555 1.67 -26.68 -13.83
N THR A 556 1.94 -25.59 -13.09
CA THR A 556 2.31 -24.28 -13.69
C THR A 556 3.61 -24.39 -14.49
N THR A 557 4.62 -25.08 -13.97
CA THR A 557 5.93 -25.21 -14.63
C THR A 557 5.88 -26.10 -15.86
N ARG A 558 5.11 -27.21 -15.83
CA ARG A 558 4.88 -28.05 -17.01
C ARG A 558 4.08 -27.30 -18.09
N LEU A 559 2.96 -26.68 -17.71
CA LEU A 559 2.11 -25.94 -18.64
C LEU A 559 2.80 -24.72 -19.24
N SER A 560 3.49 -23.90 -18.44
CA SER A 560 4.16 -22.69 -18.95
C SER A 560 5.33 -23.03 -19.88
N LYS A 561 6.03 -24.14 -19.65
CA LYS A 561 7.05 -24.65 -20.57
C LYS A 561 6.43 -25.01 -21.93
N ILE A 562 5.37 -25.82 -21.95
CA ILE A 562 4.69 -26.24 -23.19
C ILE A 562 4.18 -25.03 -23.99
N LEU A 563 3.52 -24.08 -23.32
CA LEU A 563 2.98 -22.89 -23.97
C LEU A 563 4.08 -22.00 -24.58
N ALA A 564 5.26 -21.95 -23.96
CA ALA A 564 6.41 -21.19 -24.46
C ALA A 564 7.15 -21.93 -25.59
N ASP A 565 7.53 -23.20 -25.37
CA ASP A 565 8.29 -24.02 -26.31
C ASP A 565 7.57 -24.19 -27.66
N ASN A 566 6.23 -24.13 -27.66
CA ASN A 566 5.38 -24.32 -28.85
C ASN A 566 4.67 -23.02 -29.29
N GLN A 567 5.00 -21.85 -28.71
CA GLN A 567 4.44 -20.53 -29.07
C GLN A 567 2.90 -20.50 -29.17
N VAL A 568 2.23 -21.15 -28.20
CA VAL A 568 0.77 -21.38 -28.24
C VAL A 568 -0.06 -20.09 -28.11
N LEU A 569 0.48 -19.08 -27.41
CA LEU A 569 -0.18 -17.79 -27.20
C LEU A 569 0.20 -16.82 -28.32
N GLN A 570 -0.80 -16.15 -28.90
CA GLN A 570 -0.67 -15.33 -30.11
C GLN A 570 -0.86 -13.83 -29.84
N GLY A 571 -1.05 -13.46 -28.58
CA GLY A 571 -1.38 -12.12 -28.12
C GLY A 571 -0.24 -11.32 -27.49
N ASP A 572 1.04 -11.64 -27.71
CA ASP A 572 2.19 -10.79 -27.35
C ASP A 572 2.20 -10.18 -25.93
N ASN A 573 1.78 -10.96 -24.92
CA ASN A 573 1.88 -10.55 -23.52
C ASN A 573 3.22 -11.04 -22.94
N PHE A 574 4.17 -10.12 -22.74
CA PHE A 574 5.57 -10.42 -22.40
C PHE A 574 5.81 -10.87 -20.94
N ALA A 575 4.81 -11.47 -20.31
CA ALA A 575 4.84 -11.86 -18.90
C ALA A 575 4.26 -13.26 -18.68
N GLY A 576 4.51 -13.85 -17.51
CA GLY A 576 3.87 -15.12 -17.08
C GLY A 576 4.41 -16.39 -17.72
N LEU A 577 5.04 -16.31 -18.89
CA LEU A 577 5.82 -17.39 -19.51
C LEU A 577 7.33 -17.25 -19.23
N PRO A 578 8.10 -18.36 -19.25
CA PRO A 578 9.56 -18.34 -19.24
C PRO A 578 10.12 -17.46 -20.37
N GLY A 579 11.19 -16.70 -20.10
CA GLY A 579 11.77 -15.77 -21.08
C GLY A 579 10.99 -14.45 -21.26
N GLY A 580 9.82 -14.29 -20.65
CA GLY A 580 9.10 -13.02 -20.60
C GLY A 580 9.74 -12.04 -19.61
N PHE A 581 10.15 -10.87 -20.11
CA PHE A 581 10.82 -9.82 -19.33
C PHE A 581 10.21 -8.45 -19.62
N THR A 582 10.28 -7.54 -18.65
CA THR A 582 9.81 -6.16 -18.81
C THR A 582 10.65 -5.35 -19.81
N ASP A 583 11.89 -5.78 -20.08
CA ASP A 583 12.82 -5.04 -20.94
C ASP A 583 12.37 -5.01 -22.41
N ILE A 584 11.75 -6.08 -22.93
CA ILE A 584 11.15 -6.11 -24.27
C ILE A 584 10.09 -5.02 -24.38
N SER A 585 9.13 -4.98 -23.44
CA SER A 585 8.08 -3.96 -23.42
C SER A 585 8.63 -2.55 -23.23
N ILE A 586 9.71 -2.37 -22.46
CA ILE A 586 10.40 -1.09 -22.24
C ILE A 586 11.14 -0.64 -23.50
N LYS A 587 11.86 -1.54 -24.18
CA LYS A 587 12.60 -1.26 -25.44
C LYS A 587 11.66 -0.98 -26.61
N MET A 588 10.59 -1.77 -26.75
CA MET A 588 9.54 -1.50 -27.74
C MET A 588 8.88 -0.15 -27.46
N LEU A 589 8.55 0.15 -26.20
CA LEU A 589 8.01 1.45 -25.82
C LEU A 589 8.98 2.59 -26.16
N ASP A 590 10.28 2.45 -25.88
CA ASP A 590 11.28 3.46 -26.20
C ASP A 590 11.40 3.69 -27.71
N ALA A 591 11.52 2.61 -28.50
CA ALA A 591 11.56 2.68 -29.95
C ALA A 591 10.28 3.32 -30.55
N ILE A 592 9.11 3.01 -29.98
CA ILE A 592 7.85 3.63 -30.37
C ILE A 592 7.73 5.06 -29.85
N ILE A 593 8.30 5.46 -28.72
CA ILE A 593 8.31 6.88 -28.30
C ILE A 593 9.09 7.74 -29.29
N HIS A 594 10.21 7.21 -29.82
CA HIS A 594 10.93 7.83 -30.91
C HIS A 594 10.12 7.89 -32.24
N GLN A 595 8.98 7.19 -32.34
CA GLN A 595 8.17 7.06 -33.57
C GLN A 595 6.63 7.28 -33.43
N ARG A 596 6.10 7.60 -32.22
CA ARG A 596 4.77 8.17 -31.80
C ARG A 596 3.60 7.25 -31.29
N HIS A 597 2.68 7.88 -30.51
CA HIS A 597 1.27 7.57 -30.06
C HIS A 597 0.88 6.30 -29.24
N ILE A 598 0.33 6.48 -28.01
CA ILE A 598 0.11 5.40 -27.00
C ILE A 598 -1.07 5.67 -26.02
N SER A 599 -1.80 4.66 -25.51
CA SER A 599 -2.79 4.75 -24.38
C SER A 599 -2.87 3.46 -23.51
N LYS A 600 -3.50 3.42 -22.32
CA LYS A 600 -3.48 2.26 -21.37
C LYS A 600 -4.83 1.72 -20.87
N ALA A 601 -4.94 0.43 -20.50
CA ALA A 601 -6.16 -0.19 -19.95
C ALA A 601 -5.93 -1.27 -18.84
N PHE A 602 -6.99 -1.62 -18.06
CA PHE A 602 -6.98 -2.60 -16.95
C PHE A 602 -8.40 -3.10 -16.59
N ASP A 603 -8.53 -4.35 -16.06
CA ASP A 603 -9.32 -4.81 -14.87
C ASP A 603 -9.81 -6.29 -15.00
N SER A 604 -10.56 -6.83 -14.01
CA SER A 604 -10.70 -8.24 -13.49
C SER A 604 -10.91 -9.48 -14.40
N ILE A 605 -10.95 -10.69 -13.80
CA ILE A 605 -11.18 -12.00 -14.48
C ILE A 605 -12.54 -12.63 -14.12
N ASP A 606 -13.30 -13.06 -15.13
CA ASP A 606 -14.40 -14.02 -15.03
C ASP A 606 -13.93 -15.47 -15.26
N LEU A 607 -14.49 -16.43 -14.48
CA LEU A 607 -14.06 -17.83 -14.51
C LEU A 607 -14.66 -18.65 -15.67
N ASN A 608 -15.84 -18.28 -16.19
CA ASN A 608 -16.42 -18.93 -17.36
C ASN A 608 -15.66 -18.49 -18.62
N MET A 609 -15.36 -17.19 -18.73
CA MET A 609 -14.55 -16.67 -19.83
C MET A 609 -13.11 -17.21 -19.80
N LEU A 610 -12.51 -17.37 -18.61
CA LEU A 610 -11.24 -18.10 -18.45
C LEU A 610 -11.35 -19.56 -18.92
N ARG A 611 -12.43 -20.26 -18.60
CA ARG A 611 -12.67 -21.62 -19.12
C ARG A 611 -12.75 -21.64 -20.64
N LEU A 612 -13.43 -20.69 -21.27
CA LEU A 612 -13.49 -20.58 -22.74
C LEU A 612 -12.11 -20.28 -23.34
N ALA A 613 -11.31 -19.40 -22.72
CA ALA A 613 -9.93 -19.14 -23.13
C ALA A 613 -9.03 -20.38 -23.01
N LEU A 614 -9.23 -21.24 -22.01
CA LEU A 614 -8.52 -22.52 -21.89
C LEU A 614 -8.96 -23.55 -22.96
N ILE A 615 -10.27 -23.63 -23.25
CA ILE A 615 -10.82 -24.50 -24.31
C ILE A 615 -10.28 -24.11 -25.68
N ARG A 616 -10.18 -22.80 -25.95
CA ARG A 616 -9.60 -22.25 -27.19
C ARG A 616 -8.19 -22.79 -27.48
N LEU A 617 -7.40 -23.06 -26.44
CA LEU A 617 -6.03 -23.56 -26.53
C LEU A 617 -5.93 -25.10 -26.53
N HIS A 618 -7.05 -25.83 -26.71
CA HIS A 618 -7.11 -27.30 -26.67
C HIS A 618 -6.62 -27.93 -25.34
N ILE A 619 -6.61 -27.17 -24.23
CA ILE A 619 -6.18 -27.66 -22.92
C ILE A 619 -7.15 -28.77 -22.43
N PRO A 620 -6.65 -29.95 -22.01
CA PRO A 620 -7.50 -31.09 -21.66
C PRO A 620 -8.54 -30.77 -20.58
N SER A 621 -9.74 -31.33 -20.73
CA SER A 621 -10.89 -31.06 -19.85
C SER A 621 -10.61 -31.36 -18.38
N LEU A 622 -9.78 -32.37 -18.07
CA LEU A 622 -9.33 -32.68 -16.71
C LEU A 622 -8.44 -31.59 -16.11
N LEU A 623 -7.53 -31.01 -16.92
CA LEU A 623 -6.67 -29.91 -16.51
C LEU A 623 -7.47 -28.61 -16.35
N ILE A 624 -8.42 -28.33 -17.24
CA ILE A 624 -9.38 -27.22 -17.07
C ILE A 624 -10.17 -27.40 -15.78
N LYS A 625 -10.68 -28.61 -15.51
CA LYS A 625 -11.40 -28.94 -14.28
C LYS A 625 -10.53 -28.66 -13.04
N PHE A 626 -9.27 -29.11 -13.03
CA PHE A 626 -8.31 -28.82 -11.96
C PHE A 626 -8.13 -27.31 -11.75
N ILE A 627 -7.79 -26.57 -12.81
CA ILE A 627 -7.55 -25.12 -12.78
C ILE A 627 -8.76 -24.36 -12.26
N ILE A 628 -9.95 -24.63 -12.79
CA ILE A 628 -11.19 -23.98 -12.34
C ILE A 628 -11.48 -24.36 -10.87
N ASN A 629 -11.23 -25.62 -10.47
CA ASN A 629 -11.39 -26.06 -9.09
C ASN A 629 -10.44 -25.39 -8.09
N LEU A 630 -9.35 -24.73 -8.50
CA LEU A 630 -8.54 -23.90 -7.59
C LEU A 630 -9.30 -22.64 -7.11
N PHE A 631 -10.20 -22.11 -7.94
CA PHE A 631 -10.86 -20.81 -7.72
C PHE A 631 -12.37 -20.89 -7.46
N THR A 632 -13.02 -22.03 -7.76
CA THR A 632 -14.38 -22.30 -7.26
C THR A 632 -14.37 -22.57 -5.76
N ARG A 633 -15.56 -22.51 -5.14
CA ARG A 633 -15.81 -22.98 -3.76
C ARG A 633 -14.87 -22.45 -2.66
N ARG A 634 -14.21 -21.30 -2.85
CA ARG A 634 -13.31 -20.67 -1.86
C ARG A 634 -14.06 -20.02 -0.69
N ASN A 635 -13.39 -19.93 0.46
CA ASN A 635 -13.85 -19.21 1.64
C ASN A 635 -12.66 -18.48 2.28
N ASN A 636 -12.78 -17.17 2.45
CA ASN A 636 -11.69 -16.32 2.90
C ASN A 636 -11.99 -15.73 4.27
N LYS A 637 -10.95 -15.52 5.08
CA LYS A 637 -10.98 -14.62 6.24
C LYS A 637 -9.96 -13.52 6.03
N ILE A 638 -10.20 -12.30 6.53
CA ILE A 638 -9.25 -11.20 6.45
C ILE A 638 -8.51 -11.06 7.78
N ILE A 639 -7.19 -10.95 7.73
CA ILE A 639 -6.36 -10.68 8.90
C ILE A 639 -6.52 -9.20 9.27
N THR A 640 -7.05 -8.92 10.47
CA THR A 640 -7.18 -7.54 11.00
C THR A 640 -6.31 -7.33 12.24
N HIS A 641 -6.23 -6.09 12.74
CA HIS A 641 -5.58 -5.83 14.03
C HIS A 641 -6.28 -6.51 15.23
N HIS A 642 -7.55 -6.87 15.06
CA HIS A 642 -8.41 -7.47 16.08
C HIS A 642 -8.63 -8.96 15.82
N GLY A 643 -7.64 -9.64 15.25
CA GLY A 643 -7.74 -11.04 14.81
C GLY A 643 -8.45 -11.19 13.47
N ASP A 644 -8.69 -12.43 13.07
CA ASP A 644 -9.31 -12.74 11.78
C ASP A 644 -10.80 -12.34 11.75
N THR A 645 -11.33 -12.06 10.56
CA THR A 645 -12.78 -11.93 10.34
C THR A 645 -13.48 -13.29 10.44
N SER A 646 -14.82 -13.27 10.48
CA SER A 646 -15.60 -14.44 10.05
C SER A 646 -15.28 -14.79 8.58
N GLY A 647 -15.52 -16.04 8.21
CA GLY A 647 -15.34 -16.50 6.83
C GLY A 647 -16.38 -15.88 5.89
N TYR A 648 -15.97 -15.56 4.67
CA TYR A 648 -16.86 -15.12 3.60
C TYR A 648 -16.60 -15.87 2.30
N ARG A 649 -17.69 -16.18 1.59
CA ARG A 649 -17.64 -16.83 0.28
C ARG A 649 -17.09 -15.87 -0.77
N VAL A 650 -15.98 -16.24 -1.41
CA VAL A 650 -15.48 -15.51 -2.58
C VAL A 650 -16.38 -15.80 -3.78
N ARG A 651 -16.72 -14.77 -4.55
CA ARG A 651 -17.72 -14.86 -5.63
C ARG A 651 -17.10 -15.11 -7.01
N ILE A 652 -15.98 -14.46 -7.31
CA ILE A 652 -15.35 -14.40 -8.66
C ILE A 652 -13.85 -14.06 -8.53
N GLY A 653 -13.10 -14.13 -9.63
CA GLY A 653 -11.69 -13.76 -9.74
C GLY A 653 -10.72 -14.87 -9.30
N ILE A 654 -9.45 -14.74 -9.67
CA ILE A 654 -8.36 -15.63 -9.25
C ILE A 654 -7.61 -15.08 -8.03
N ASP A 655 -6.93 -15.95 -7.27
CA ASP A 655 -6.25 -15.57 -6.03
C ASP A 655 -4.95 -14.80 -6.28
N GLN A 656 -4.85 -13.57 -5.74
CA GLN A 656 -3.61 -12.78 -5.76
C GLN A 656 -2.62 -13.35 -4.74
N GLY A 657 -1.82 -14.33 -5.17
CA GLY A 657 -0.89 -15.08 -4.32
C GLY A 657 -0.83 -16.57 -4.64
N GLU A 658 -1.69 -17.07 -5.54
CA GLU A 658 -1.54 -18.39 -6.16
C GLU A 658 -0.49 -18.37 -7.28
N ILE A 659 0.21 -19.49 -7.47
CA ILE A 659 1.36 -19.62 -8.37
C ILE A 659 0.97 -19.59 -9.86
N ILE A 660 -0.17 -20.20 -10.22
CA ILE A 660 -0.64 -20.23 -11.61
C ILE A 660 -1.35 -18.93 -12.04
N SER A 661 -1.78 -18.09 -11.09
CA SER A 661 -2.58 -16.88 -11.38
C SER A 661 -1.97 -15.95 -12.45
N PRO A 662 -0.64 -15.66 -12.47
CA PRO A 662 -0.05 -14.83 -13.51
C PRO A 662 -0.16 -15.45 -14.91
N LEU A 663 -0.01 -16.77 -15.03
CA LEU A 663 -0.14 -17.49 -16.31
C LEU A 663 -1.60 -17.47 -16.80
N LEU A 664 -2.56 -17.70 -15.90
CA LEU A 664 -3.99 -17.65 -16.25
C LEU A 664 -4.44 -16.26 -16.68
N TRP A 665 -3.86 -15.20 -16.11
CA TRP A 665 -4.11 -13.83 -16.56
C TRP A 665 -3.65 -13.60 -18.00
N VAL A 666 -2.50 -14.15 -18.36
CA VAL A 666 -1.93 -14.04 -19.71
C VAL A 666 -2.78 -14.83 -20.72
N ILE A 667 -3.17 -16.07 -20.39
CA ILE A 667 -4.11 -16.88 -21.19
C ILE A 667 -5.47 -16.18 -21.36
N TYR A 668 -5.99 -15.54 -20.30
CA TYR A 668 -7.28 -14.85 -20.32
C TYR A 668 -7.32 -13.65 -21.27
N LEU A 669 -6.22 -12.90 -21.38
CA LEU A 669 -6.12 -11.76 -22.31
C LEU A 669 -5.78 -12.18 -23.75
N ASP A 670 -5.26 -13.39 -23.99
CA ASP A 670 -4.83 -13.83 -25.31
C ASP A 670 -5.90 -13.67 -26.43
N PRO A 671 -7.20 -13.95 -26.21
CA PRO A 671 -8.24 -13.70 -27.23
C PRO A 671 -8.39 -12.21 -27.60
N LEU A 672 -8.30 -11.29 -26.64
CA LEU A 672 -8.33 -9.84 -26.90
C LEU A 672 -7.11 -9.44 -27.73
N LEU A 673 -5.92 -9.80 -27.27
CA LEU A 673 -4.66 -9.35 -27.85
C LEU A 673 -4.45 -9.96 -29.24
N THR A 674 -4.83 -11.22 -29.45
CA THR A 674 -4.91 -11.86 -30.77
C THR A 674 -5.87 -11.12 -31.71
N THR A 675 -7.02 -10.67 -31.21
CA THR A 675 -7.99 -9.91 -32.02
C THR A 675 -7.43 -8.53 -32.40
N LEU A 676 -6.75 -7.84 -31.48
CA LEU A 676 -6.06 -6.58 -31.76
C LEU A 676 -4.94 -6.75 -32.79
N ASN A 677 -4.19 -7.86 -32.75
CA ASN A 677 -3.15 -8.14 -33.76
C ASN A 677 -3.72 -8.48 -35.15
N ARG A 678 -4.92 -9.07 -35.23
CA ARG A 678 -5.52 -9.50 -36.51
C ARG A 678 -6.44 -8.46 -37.16
N GLU A 679 -7.21 -7.71 -36.37
CA GLU A 679 -8.29 -6.85 -36.90
C GLU A 679 -8.00 -5.34 -36.82
N ALA A 680 -6.98 -4.89 -36.07
CA ALA A 680 -6.86 -3.48 -35.76
C ALA A 680 -6.43 -2.61 -36.96
N CYS A 681 -7.24 -1.60 -37.27
CA CYS A 681 -6.99 -0.62 -38.33
C CYS A 681 -5.78 0.28 -38.01
N ASP A 682 -5.08 0.80 -39.02
CA ASP A 682 -3.95 1.74 -38.87
C ASP A 682 -2.90 1.35 -37.79
N PRO A 683 -2.34 0.12 -37.80
CA PRO A 683 -1.29 -0.26 -36.87
C PRO A 683 -0.08 0.66 -36.95
N PHE A 684 0.63 0.76 -35.83
CA PHE A 684 1.90 1.48 -35.79
C PHE A 684 2.98 0.60 -36.44
N ILE A 685 3.53 1.03 -37.58
CA ILE A 685 4.55 0.25 -38.28
C ILE A 685 5.93 0.61 -37.70
N LEU A 686 6.42 -0.23 -36.80
CA LEU A 686 7.79 -0.13 -36.30
C LEU A 686 8.74 -0.54 -37.41
N LYS A 687 9.59 0.40 -37.84
CA LYS A 687 10.60 0.17 -38.87
C LYS A 687 11.97 -0.06 -38.24
N SER A 688 12.63 -1.12 -38.67
CA SER A 688 14.02 -1.44 -38.32
C SER A 688 14.82 -1.72 -39.58
N SER A 689 16.11 -1.35 -39.57
CA SER A 689 17.05 -1.63 -40.66
C SER A 689 18.22 -2.45 -40.13
N ALA A 690 18.36 -3.69 -40.57
CA ALA A 690 19.53 -4.53 -40.32
C ALA A 690 20.56 -4.30 -41.44
N LEU A 691 21.83 -4.14 -41.10
CA LEU A 691 22.90 -4.10 -42.11
C LEU A 691 23.20 -5.55 -42.54
N LEU A 692 23.01 -5.86 -43.83
CA LEU A 692 23.27 -7.18 -44.41
C LEU A 692 24.72 -7.33 -44.81
N ASP A 693 25.24 -6.37 -45.58
CA ASP A 693 26.60 -6.35 -46.08
C ASP A 693 27.17 -4.92 -46.01
N TYR A 694 28.50 -4.82 -45.91
CA TYR A 694 29.22 -3.55 -45.80
C TYR A 694 29.76 -3.09 -47.17
N PHE A 695 29.94 -4.00 -48.14
CA PHE A 695 30.39 -3.67 -49.49
C PHE A 695 29.74 -4.59 -50.56
N PRO A 696 28.66 -4.15 -51.24
CA PRO A 696 27.96 -2.87 -51.08
C PRO A 696 27.30 -2.70 -49.72
N ILE A 697 27.05 -1.45 -49.30
CA ILE A 697 26.25 -1.17 -48.09
C ILE A 697 24.79 -1.52 -48.40
N GLU A 698 24.34 -2.68 -47.93
CA GLU A 698 22.97 -3.16 -48.09
C GLU A 698 22.27 -3.27 -46.73
N TYR A 699 21.02 -2.82 -46.69
CA TYR A 699 20.16 -2.88 -45.50
C TYR A 699 18.90 -3.70 -45.78
N GLU A 700 18.60 -4.68 -44.93
CA GLU A 700 17.27 -5.28 -44.87
C GLU A 700 16.34 -4.37 -44.07
N GLN A 701 15.18 -4.01 -44.63
CA GLN A 701 14.15 -3.29 -43.88
C GLN A 701 13.08 -4.25 -43.38
N HIS A 702 12.98 -4.35 -42.05
CA HIS A 702 11.91 -5.07 -41.37
C HIS A 702 10.83 -4.09 -40.92
N ASN A 703 9.58 -4.40 -41.26
CA ASN A 703 8.39 -3.66 -40.85
C ASN A 703 7.56 -4.54 -39.92
N LEU A 704 7.43 -4.17 -38.65
CA LEU A 704 6.62 -4.87 -37.66
C LEU A 704 5.37 -4.06 -37.33
N PRO A 705 4.15 -4.52 -37.67
CA PRO A 705 2.92 -3.86 -37.24
C PRO A 705 2.68 -4.09 -35.75
N VAL A 706 2.68 -3.01 -34.97
CA VAL A 706 2.40 -3.01 -33.53
C VAL A 706 0.99 -2.44 -33.31
N SER A 707 0.12 -3.25 -32.72
CA SER A 707 -1.23 -2.84 -32.31
C SER A 707 -1.29 -2.46 -30.82
N HIS A 708 -0.41 -3.04 -30.00
CA HIS A 708 -0.35 -2.88 -28.56
C HIS A 708 1.03 -3.29 -27.99
N ILE A 709 1.29 -2.99 -26.72
CA ILE A 709 2.32 -3.61 -25.87
C ILE A 709 1.63 -4.02 -24.56
N THR A 710 1.73 -5.28 -24.14
CA THR A 710 1.11 -5.73 -22.88
C THR A 710 2.12 -6.45 -21.99
N PHE A 711 2.11 -6.11 -20.69
CA PHE A 711 2.82 -6.85 -19.65
C PHE A 711 1.88 -7.10 -18.46
N MET A 712 1.48 -8.35 -18.25
CA MET A 712 0.42 -8.71 -17.29
C MET A 712 -0.87 -7.91 -17.57
N ASN A 713 -1.25 -7.03 -16.63
CA ASN A 713 -2.42 -6.18 -16.69
C ASN A 713 -2.10 -4.79 -17.24
N ASP A 714 -0.84 -4.37 -17.30
CA ASP A 714 -0.42 -3.12 -17.94
C ASP A 714 -0.45 -3.31 -19.46
N SER A 715 -1.62 -3.12 -20.07
CA SER A 715 -1.77 -3.03 -21.51
C SER A 715 -1.60 -1.59 -22.00
N THR A 716 -1.02 -1.46 -23.19
CA THR A 716 -0.80 -0.21 -23.89
C THR A 716 -1.31 -0.36 -25.33
N LEU A 717 -2.28 0.43 -25.79
CA LEU A 717 -2.79 0.44 -27.16
C LEU A 717 -2.03 1.46 -28.01
N ILE A 718 -1.66 1.10 -29.25
CA ILE A 718 -0.76 1.87 -30.13
C ILE A 718 -1.31 1.88 -31.56
N ALA A 719 -1.41 3.06 -32.18
CA ALA A 719 -1.90 3.20 -33.56
C ALA A 719 -1.29 4.43 -34.26
N SER A 720 -1.29 4.41 -35.58
CA SER A 720 -0.81 5.52 -36.42
C SER A 720 -1.80 6.68 -36.56
N SER A 721 -3.07 6.52 -36.15
CA SER A 721 -4.14 7.50 -36.35
C SER A 721 -5.14 7.55 -35.17
N LYS A 722 -5.93 8.63 -35.06
CA LYS A 722 -7.08 8.70 -34.12
C LYS A 722 -8.03 7.52 -34.34
N ARG A 723 -8.38 7.25 -35.61
CA ARG A 723 -9.28 6.16 -36.02
C ARG A 723 -8.79 4.79 -35.58
N GLY A 724 -7.48 4.54 -35.66
CA GLY A 724 -6.88 3.30 -35.14
C GLY A 724 -6.97 3.19 -33.61
N ILE A 725 -6.86 4.29 -32.87
CA ILE A 725 -7.13 4.28 -31.42
C ILE A 725 -8.62 4.03 -31.14
N GLU A 726 -9.54 4.66 -31.88
CA GLU A 726 -10.99 4.47 -31.75
C GLU A 726 -11.40 3.01 -31.98
N ASP A 727 -10.87 2.37 -33.03
CA ASP A 727 -11.07 0.95 -33.34
C ASP A 727 -10.56 0.05 -32.20
N ARG A 728 -9.32 0.24 -31.73
CA ARG A 728 -8.75 -0.53 -30.60
C ARG A 728 -9.52 -0.33 -29.30
N LEU A 729 -9.95 0.90 -29.01
CA LEU A 729 -10.79 1.19 -27.85
C LEU A 729 -12.15 0.50 -27.98
N SER A 730 -12.70 0.41 -29.19
CA SER A 730 -13.96 -0.32 -29.47
C SER A 730 -13.79 -1.81 -29.21
N ILE A 731 -12.78 -2.46 -29.82
CA ILE A 731 -12.46 -3.89 -29.60
C ILE A 731 -12.25 -4.16 -28.10
N THR A 732 -11.49 -3.30 -27.42
CA THR A 732 -11.18 -3.43 -25.99
C THR A 732 -12.44 -3.24 -25.12
N ALA A 733 -13.33 -2.31 -25.47
CA ALA A 733 -14.59 -2.09 -24.77
C ALA A 733 -15.55 -3.26 -24.93
N GLU A 734 -15.69 -3.82 -26.15
CA GLU A 734 -16.49 -5.03 -26.39
C GLU A 734 -15.99 -6.21 -25.55
N PHE A 735 -14.67 -6.46 -25.56
CA PHE A 735 -14.06 -7.52 -24.76
C PHE A 735 -14.36 -7.31 -23.28
N TYR A 736 -14.19 -6.08 -22.77
CA TYR A 736 -14.42 -5.82 -21.36
C TYR A 736 -15.87 -6.01 -20.95
N THR A 737 -16.84 -5.54 -21.74
CA THR A 737 -18.27 -5.80 -21.49
C THR A 737 -18.61 -7.28 -21.56
N LEU A 738 -18.13 -8.01 -22.57
CA LEU A 738 -18.32 -9.46 -22.72
C LEU A 738 -17.83 -10.22 -21.48
N ASN A 739 -16.69 -9.80 -20.94
CA ASN A 739 -16.07 -10.37 -19.74
C ASN A 739 -16.64 -9.81 -18.43
N ASN A 740 -17.68 -8.96 -18.47
CA ASN A 740 -18.28 -8.27 -17.31
C ASN A 740 -17.26 -7.46 -16.48
N THR A 741 -16.23 -6.97 -17.14
CA THR A 741 -15.22 -6.06 -16.60
C THR A 741 -15.51 -4.63 -17.07
N GLN A 742 -14.92 -3.64 -16.40
CA GLN A 742 -15.00 -2.25 -16.85
C GLN A 742 -13.61 -1.63 -16.85
N ALA A 743 -13.24 -1.04 -17.98
CA ALA A 743 -12.07 -0.20 -18.08
C ALA A 743 -12.18 1.00 -17.12
N ASN A 744 -11.20 1.15 -16.22
CA ASN A 744 -11.09 2.36 -15.43
C ASN A 744 -10.56 3.53 -16.28
N SER A 745 -11.47 4.22 -16.98
CA SER A 745 -11.19 5.37 -17.85
C SER A 745 -10.41 6.50 -17.16
N ALA A 746 -10.56 6.68 -15.84
CA ALA A 746 -9.81 7.67 -15.08
C ALA A 746 -8.31 7.33 -14.93
N LYS A 747 -7.89 6.10 -15.24
CA LYS A 747 -6.46 5.70 -15.35
C LYS A 747 -5.91 5.83 -16.78
N TYR A 748 -6.76 6.08 -17.78
CA TYR A 748 -6.32 6.15 -19.18
C TYR A 748 -5.55 7.46 -19.37
N ILE A 749 -4.35 7.36 -19.93
CA ILE A 749 -3.52 8.51 -20.32
C ILE A 749 -3.36 8.42 -21.83
N LEU A 750 -3.73 9.48 -22.56
CA LEU A 750 -3.44 9.58 -23.98
C LEU A 750 -2.06 10.23 -24.16
N LEU A 751 -1.20 9.55 -24.91
CA LEU A 751 0.11 10.06 -25.31
C LEU A 751 0.07 10.39 -26.80
N SER A 752 0.33 11.65 -27.14
CA SER A 752 0.21 12.18 -28.50
C SER A 752 1.45 12.95 -28.93
N SER A 753 1.86 12.78 -30.18
CA SER A 753 2.90 13.61 -30.80
C SER A 753 2.37 14.95 -31.33
N GLU A 754 1.07 15.00 -31.64
CA GLU A 754 0.37 16.21 -32.05
C GLU A 754 0.03 17.04 -30.81
N GLN A 755 0.21 18.37 -30.91
CA GLN A 755 0.01 19.32 -29.82
C GLN A 755 -1.48 19.53 -29.50
N PHE A 756 -2.07 18.60 -28.78
CA PHE A 756 -3.41 18.77 -28.22
C PHE A 756 -3.35 19.46 -26.86
N SER A 757 -3.64 20.76 -26.84
CA SER A 757 -3.81 21.55 -25.61
C SER A 757 -5.10 21.22 -24.84
N GLN A 758 -5.84 20.18 -25.24
CA GLN A 758 -7.22 19.91 -24.82
C GLN A 758 -7.51 18.41 -24.69
N THR A 759 -8.64 18.12 -24.05
CA THR A 759 -9.23 16.78 -23.94
C THR A 759 -9.78 16.34 -25.30
N ILE A 760 -9.53 15.10 -25.72
CA ILE A 760 -9.96 14.54 -27.00
C ILE A 760 -11.11 13.55 -26.77
N VAL A 761 -12.14 13.63 -27.60
CA VAL A 761 -13.24 12.67 -27.65
C VAL A 761 -12.92 11.61 -28.72
N PHE A 762 -13.01 10.35 -28.33
CA PHE A 762 -12.87 9.17 -29.17
C PHE A 762 -14.25 8.56 -29.36
N ASP A 763 -14.64 8.36 -30.61
CA ASP A 763 -15.95 7.84 -30.99
C ASP A 763 -15.81 6.32 -31.23
N LEU A 764 -16.45 5.53 -30.37
CA LEU A 764 -16.41 4.07 -30.43
C LEU A 764 -17.41 3.54 -31.45
N SER A 765 -17.05 2.45 -32.11
CA SER A 765 -17.90 1.80 -33.12
C SER A 765 -19.21 1.30 -32.49
N PRO A 766 -20.38 1.48 -33.14
CA PRO A 766 -21.65 1.00 -32.60
C PRO A 766 -21.64 -0.52 -32.40
N SER A 767 -21.91 -0.96 -31.17
CA SER A 767 -21.93 -2.37 -30.80
C SER A 767 -22.94 -2.59 -29.67
N PRO A 768 -23.71 -3.70 -29.65
CA PRO A 768 -24.63 -4.00 -28.54
C PRO A 768 -23.88 -4.21 -27.21
N LEU A 769 -22.56 -4.43 -27.24
CA LEU A 769 -21.69 -4.55 -26.08
C LEU A 769 -21.12 -3.19 -25.60
N ILE A 770 -21.43 -2.07 -26.26
CA ILE A 770 -20.91 -0.75 -25.90
C ILE A 770 -22.08 0.17 -25.49
N SER A 771 -22.23 0.38 -24.18
CA SER A 771 -23.30 1.22 -23.61
C SER A 771 -23.00 2.73 -23.65
N CYS A 772 -21.73 3.11 -23.78
CA CYS A 772 -21.28 4.49 -23.92
C CYS A 772 -20.40 4.60 -25.17
N PRO A 773 -20.90 5.15 -26.29
CA PRO A 773 -20.18 5.16 -27.56
C PRO A 773 -19.09 6.25 -27.64
N THR A 774 -18.86 7.02 -26.59
CA THR A 774 -17.82 8.05 -26.56
C THR A 774 -16.90 7.89 -25.35
N LEU A 775 -15.60 8.09 -25.55
CA LEU A 775 -14.59 8.10 -24.49
C LEU A 775 -13.77 9.39 -24.57
N THR A 776 -13.73 10.13 -23.45
CA THR A 776 -13.07 11.44 -23.38
C THR A 776 -11.76 11.32 -22.62
N LEU A 777 -10.61 11.48 -23.31
CA LEU A 777 -9.27 11.30 -22.75
C LEU A 777 -8.47 12.60 -22.78
N LYS A 778 -7.69 12.85 -21.71
CA LYS A 778 -6.78 13.98 -21.66
C LYS A 778 -5.42 13.60 -22.27
N ALA A 779 -4.99 14.35 -23.29
CA ALA A 779 -3.64 14.24 -23.82
C ALA A 779 -2.60 14.73 -22.79
N LEU A 780 -1.49 13.99 -22.66
CA LEU A 780 -0.31 14.41 -21.92
C LEU A 780 0.55 15.32 -22.80
N ALA A 781 1.09 16.41 -22.23
CA ALA A 781 1.96 17.31 -22.98
C ALA A 781 3.33 16.67 -23.28
N LEU A 782 3.92 17.01 -24.43
CA LEU A 782 5.14 16.40 -24.98
C LEU A 782 6.36 16.38 -24.05
N PHE A 783 6.47 17.38 -23.17
CA PHE A 783 7.59 17.56 -22.23
C PHE A 783 7.30 17.04 -20.82
N THR A 784 6.08 16.53 -20.57
CA THR A 784 5.69 15.96 -19.29
C THR A 784 6.16 14.51 -19.22
N SER A 785 6.86 14.15 -18.15
CA SER A 785 7.27 12.77 -17.92
C SER A 785 6.12 11.90 -17.42
N PHE A 786 6.12 10.63 -17.81
CA PHE A 786 5.18 9.62 -17.33
C PHE A 786 5.92 8.34 -16.95
N ARG A 787 5.25 7.45 -16.22
CA ARG A 787 5.86 6.21 -15.70
C ARG A 787 5.26 4.97 -16.35
N PHE A 788 6.11 4.09 -16.87
CA PHE A 788 5.73 2.80 -17.47
C PHE A 788 6.63 1.69 -16.94
N LEU A 789 6.04 0.60 -16.43
CA LEU A 789 6.74 -0.54 -15.81
C LEU A 789 7.87 -0.15 -14.84
N GLY A 790 7.69 0.95 -14.12
CA GLY A 790 8.65 1.49 -13.15
C GLY A 790 9.61 2.55 -13.70
N VAL A 791 9.86 2.58 -15.01
CA VAL A 791 10.76 3.51 -15.72
C VAL A 791 10.03 4.82 -16.08
N TRP A 792 10.78 5.92 -16.16
CA TRP A 792 10.27 7.23 -16.58
C TRP A 792 10.56 7.50 -18.05
N PHE A 793 9.56 8.00 -18.76
CA PHE A 793 9.59 8.31 -20.19
C PHE A 793 9.09 9.74 -20.45
N CYS A 794 9.42 10.29 -21.62
CA CYS A 794 8.97 11.60 -22.07
C CYS A 794 8.82 11.59 -23.61
N LEU A 795 7.70 12.09 -24.14
CA LEU A 795 7.38 11.99 -25.58
C LEU A 795 8.30 12.83 -26.47
N SER A 796 8.93 13.86 -25.92
CA SER A 796 9.95 14.66 -26.61
C SER A 796 11.34 14.00 -26.67
N ALA A 797 11.49 12.77 -26.16
CA ALA A 797 12.77 12.06 -25.96
C ALA A 797 13.85 12.85 -25.18
N SER A 798 13.47 13.98 -24.54
CA SER A 798 14.42 14.87 -23.89
C SER A 798 14.81 14.39 -22.50
N SER A 799 16.09 14.15 -22.26
CA SER A 799 16.64 13.84 -20.92
C SER A 799 16.46 14.98 -19.89
N ARG A 800 15.98 16.17 -20.31
CA ARG A 800 15.75 17.33 -19.44
C ARG A 800 14.76 17.04 -18.31
N PHE A 801 13.80 16.12 -18.48
CA PHE A 801 12.92 15.73 -17.36
C PHE A 801 13.70 15.00 -16.25
N VAL A 802 14.69 14.17 -16.59
CA VAL A 802 15.55 13.47 -15.62
C VAL A 802 16.34 14.51 -14.82
N HIS A 803 16.96 15.46 -15.52
CA HIS A 803 17.66 16.58 -14.86
C HIS A 803 16.71 17.38 -13.94
N ASN A 804 15.51 17.72 -14.42
CA ASN A 804 14.52 18.45 -13.61
C ASN A 804 14.03 17.64 -12.40
N GLN A 805 13.85 16.34 -12.54
CA GLN A 805 13.39 15.45 -11.46
C GLN A 805 14.48 15.21 -10.43
N THR A 806 15.73 14.97 -10.84
CA THR A 806 16.90 14.96 -9.94
C THR A 806 17.06 16.32 -9.27
N THR A 807 16.89 17.43 -9.99
CA THR A 807 16.91 18.78 -9.40
C THR A 807 15.78 18.97 -8.39
N SER A 808 14.58 18.43 -8.64
CA SER A 808 13.47 18.46 -7.66
C SER A 808 13.82 17.63 -6.44
N MET A 809 14.23 16.37 -6.60
CA MET A 809 14.61 15.51 -5.48
C MET A 809 15.75 16.10 -4.64
N VAL A 810 16.74 16.73 -5.28
CA VAL A 810 17.80 17.47 -4.60
C VAL A 810 17.25 18.72 -3.91
N LYS A 811 16.34 19.48 -4.52
CA LYS A 811 15.67 20.63 -3.88
C LYS A 811 14.78 20.21 -2.71
N ASP A 812 14.07 19.09 -2.81
CA ASP A 812 13.19 18.54 -1.79
C ASP A 812 14.04 18.00 -0.62
N MET A 813 15.13 17.31 -0.92
CA MET A 813 16.16 16.92 0.06
C MET A 813 16.79 18.16 0.71
N VAL A 814 17.17 19.18 -0.06
CA VAL A 814 17.71 20.44 0.45
C VAL A 814 16.66 21.21 1.25
N ALA A 815 15.37 21.14 0.93
CA ALA A 815 14.28 21.74 1.71
C ALA A 815 13.93 20.94 2.97
N LEU A 816 14.18 19.62 2.98
CA LEU A 816 14.15 18.75 4.16
C LEU A 816 15.37 18.92 5.06
N LEU A 817 16.46 19.50 4.53
CA LEU A 817 17.72 19.76 5.24
C LEU A 817 17.89 21.24 5.62
N SER A 818 17.36 22.21 4.88
CA SER A 818 17.54 23.65 5.14
C SER A 818 16.91 24.18 6.44
N PRO A 819 15.76 23.66 6.95
CA PRO A 819 15.27 24.03 8.29
C PRO A 819 15.97 23.24 9.40
N LYS A 820 16.75 22.21 9.06
CA LYS A 820 17.62 21.52 10.02
C LYS A 820 18.92 22.30 10.07
N LYS A 821 19.32 22.80 11.25
CA LYS A 821 20.64 23.44 11.40
C LYS A 821 21.74 22.47 10.99
N LEU A 822 22.26 22.63 9.78
CA LEU A 822 23.52 22.04 9.36
C LEU A 822 24.61 22.73 10.17
N LEU A 823 25.21 21.93 11.05
CA LEU A 823 26.37 22.27 11.86
C LEU A 823 27.45 22.99 11.05
N ALA A 824 27.81 24.18 11.53
CA ALA A 824 29.18 24.67 11.51
C ALA A 824 29.79 24.37 12.90
#